data_AF-A0A229TD55-F1
#
_entry.id   AF-A0A229TD55-F1
#
_cell.length_a   1.000
_cell.length_b   1.000
_cell.length_c   1.000
_cell.angle_alpha   90.00
_cell.angle_beta   90.00
_cell.angle_gamma   90.00
#
_symmetry.space_group_name_H-M   'P 1'
#
loop_
_entity.id
_entity.type
_entity.pdbx_description
1 polymer ?
#
loop_
_entity_poly.entity_id
_entity_poly.type
_entity_poly.pdbx_seq_one_letter_code
_entity_poly.pdbx_strand_id
1 'polypeptide(L)'
;MKRRWKGDDSGAALPLVLILVTVIAVVTGALLSFADTSVRTTVNLRDQAASAYTADGALQAAVNQIRTSTFTGAAGQHCFGASDTLNLPDSGGGAAAVSCTADPAKVLIQCPSLSVCNRPGSAILTLGTGGEDGLNIQQPTGSSFKVHGVVYSNSNINVVNGSLDTNTAVYARGACSGTIRSTPAASCGYGGSSLGADPGYAPALTSVPPRQNLPACTKSGSLVTFQPGYYDDAAGLSAMMSSSSKCKDSTFWFTPGAYYFDFHNSAAARPPSLPGGDDVWTVDNGFLVAGTPVDGSGRTIAKPAVPANIPGACDNPIDDAKAVGVQFVFGGDSRLAVKAGQVEICGTYSADHPPVAVHGLTSGTESPVTAALTPSGTPTGTFTTAPAGSLSTVDGNLATWTANGNGNQSATVTATGYAPATAIPAGSLLTSARVRVVHGNDNGSSQDNLSVQLGTDKFTVPAYPDKVLHTDLVDVSTPALAQQVYDGTFTGAQLSYTAALKHKGTEQVDALRLELGYTPPALRAESGCTQLPYTTSAACALLTSVNNSGNRFYVQGTTYAPKAALDITLNNATEPIFRFGVIARSLWVKETGSVTFTGAVIEVPDDSPGFVFGVYLSAYVCPGAGPCALVGTPAARARVAYVDGDPTNPVAGARQVSVLSWSGNR
;
A
#
# COMPACT_ATOMS: atom_id res chain seq x y z
N MET A 1 -12.77 -83.12 -91.00
CA MET A 1 -12.77 -81.74 -90.46
C MET A 1 -11.53 -81.54 -89.61
N LYS A 2 -10.40 -81.11 -90.20
CA LYS A 2 -9.84 -79.74 -90.20
C LYS A 2 -9.56 -79.17 -88.79
N ARG A 3 -8.25 -79.19 -88.47
CA ARG A 3 -7.51 -78.54 -87.38
C ARG A 3 -7.97 -77.11 -87.08
N ARG A 4 -8.06 -76.76 -85.79
CA ARG A 4 -7.98 -75.37 -85.29
C ARG A 4 -6.70 -75.20 -84.49
N TRP A 5 -6.00 -74.11 -84.79
CA TRP A 5 -4.65 -73.75 -84.35
C TRP A 5 -4.58 -73.44 -82.85
N LYS A 6 -3.46 -73.86 -82.26
CA LYS A 6 -2.98 -73.46 -80.94
C LYS A 6 -2.22 -72.14 -81.13
N GLY A 7 -2.68 -71.06 -80.51
CA GLY A 7 -1.99 -69.77 -80.51
C GLY A 7 -0.67 -69.89 -79.76
N ASP A 8 0.37 -69.31 -80.34
CA ASP A 8 1.76 -69.40 -79.89
C ASP A 8 2.09 -68.09 -79.15
N ASP A 9 2.16 -68.13 -77.81
CA ASP A 9 2.46 -66.98 -76.92
C ASP A 9 3.96 -66.60 -76.90
N SER A 10 4.74 -67.13 -77.85
CA SER A 10 6.20 -67.00 -77.93
C SER A 10 6.72 -65.56 -78.11
N GLY A 11 5.84 -64.57 -78.35
CA GLY A 11 6.19 -63.14 -78.45
C GLY A 11 5.94 -62.29 -77.20
N ALA A 12 5.16 -62.77 -76.22
CA ALA A 12 4.75 -61.97 -75.06
C ALA A 12 5.62 -62.16 -73.80
N ALA A 13 6.42 -63.23 -73.75
CA ALA A 13 7.26 -63.56 -72.58
C ALA A 13 8.39 -62.55 -72.37
N LEU A 14 9.01 -62.05 -73.45
CA LEU A 14 10.14 -61.12 -73.36
C LEU A 14 9.75 -59.75 -72.76
N PRO A 15 8.67 -59.08 -73.20
CA PRO A 15 8.23 -57.83 -72.57
C PRO A 15 7.73 -58.02 -71.12
N LEU A 16 7.11 -59.14 -70.78
CA LEU A 16 6.70 -59.44 -69.39
C LEU A 16 7.89 -59.59 -68.45
N VAL A 17 8.95 -60.28 -68.89
CA VAL A 17 10.20 -60.41 -68.12
C VAL A 17 10.90 -59.06 -67.98
N LEU A 18 10.95 -58.27 -69.05
CA LEU A 18 11.56 -56.93 -69.01
C LEU A 18 10.81 -56.01 -68.04
N ILE A 19 9.47 -56.02 -68.05
CA ILE A 19 8.63 -55.29 -67.10
C ILE A 19 8.91 -55.76 -65.67
N LEU A 20 8.92 -57.07 -65.42
CA LEU A 20 9.20 -57.64 -64.09
C LEU A 20 10.57 -57.19 -63.58
N VAL A 21 11.61 -57.26 -64.41
CA VAL A 21 12.97 -56.84 -64.04
C VAL A 21 13.03 -55.34 -63.77
N THR A 22 12.36 -54.50 -64.58
CA THR A 22 12.29 -53.05 -64.31
C THR A 22 11.52 -52.73 -63.02
N VAL A 23 10.41 -53.42 -62.74
CA VAL A 23 9.64 -53.22 -61.51
C VAL A 23 10.47 -53.64 -60.30
N ILE A 24 11.13 -54.80 -60.34
CA ILE A 24 12.02 -55.25 -59.26
C ILE A 24 13.19 -54.26 -59.07
N ALA A 25 13.81 -53.77 -60.15
CA ALA A 25 14.90 -52.81 -60.07
C ALA A 25 14.45 -51.47 -59.45
N VAL A 26 13.29 -50.95 -59.84
CA VAL A 26 12.72 -49.70 -59.29
C VAL A 26 12.35 -49.88 -57.81
N VAL A 27 11.69 -50.99 -57.45
CA VAL A 27 11.33 -51.29 -56.05
C VAL A 27 12.57 -51.48 -55.18
N THR A 28 13.59 -52.18 -55.68
CA THR A 28 14.86 -52.39 -54.94
C THR A 28 15.62 -51.08 -54.76
N GLY A 29 15.67 -50.21 -55.78
CA GLY A 29 16.28 -48.89 -55.67
C GLY A 29 15.57 -47.96 -54.68
N ALA A 30 14.23 -48.00 -54.64
CA ALA A 30 13.43 -47.26 -53.66
C ALA A 30 13.67 -47.77 -52.23
N LEU A 31 13.70 -49.09 -52.02
CA LEU A 31 13.99 -49.70 -50.71
C LEU A 31 15.40 -49.38 -50.22
N LEU A 32 16.41 -49.40 -51.10
CA LEU A 32 17.78 -49.01 -50.77
C LEU A 32 17.88 -47.54 -50.34
N SER A 33 17.18 -46.64 -51.04
CA SER A 33 17.14 -45.22 -50.68
C SER A 33 16.45 -44.97 -49.33
N PHE A 34 15.38 -45.72 -49.05
CA PHE A 34 14.69 -45.66 -47.76
C PHE A 34 15.54 -46.22 -46.62
N ALA A 35 16.29 -47.31 -46.87
CA ALA A 35 17.22 -47.89 -45.91
C ALA A 35 18.38 -46.94 -45.59
N ASP A 36 19.01 -46.31 -46.59
CA ASP A 36 20.07 -45.31 -46.37
C ASP A 36 19.57 -44.12 -45.55
N THR A 37 18.38 -43.61 -45.89
CA THR A 37 17.75 -42.51 -45.14
C THR A 37 17.48 -42.91 -43.69
N SER A 38 16.96 -44.13 -43.46
CA SER A 38 16.66 -44.64 -42.10
C SER A 38 17.91 -44.86 -41.26
N VAL A 39 19.02 -45.28 -41.86
CA VAL A 39 20.31 -45.42 -41.16
C VAL A 39 20.86 -44.05 -40.80
N ARG A 40 20.83 -43.07 -41.71
CA ARG A 40 21.29 -41.70 -41.45
C ARG A 40 20.46 -41.01 -40.37
N THR A 41 19.14 -41.15 -40.38
CA THR A 41 18.28 -40.59 -39.33
C THR A 41 18.56 -41.23 -37.97
N THR A 42 18.78 -42.55 -37.93
CA THR A 42 19.14 -43.26 -36.69
C THR A 42 20.47 -42.75 -36.11
N VAL A 43 21.48 -42.53 -36.95
CA VAL A 43 22.77 -41.97 -36.51
C VAL A 43 22.58 -40.55 -35.95
N ASN A 44 21.85 -39.69 -36.66
CA ASN A 44 21.60 -38.31 -36.19
C ASN A 44 20.81 -38.26 -34.87
N LEU A 45 19.78 -39.10 -34.71
CA LEU A 45 19.01 -39.18 -33.47
C LEU A 45 19.85 -39.70 -32.30
N ARG A 46 20.77 -40.64 -32.57
CA ARG A 46 21.71 -41.13 -31.56
C ARG A 46 22.64 -40.03 -31.08
N ASP A 47 23.16 -39.22 -31.99
CA ASP A 47 24.08 -38.12 -31.67
C ASP A 47 23.34 -36.97 -30.94
N GLN A 48 22.09 -36.69 -31.31
CA GLN A 48 21.22 -35.76 -30.56
C GLN A 48 20.95 -36.24 -29.13
N ALA A 49 20.62 -37.52 -28.96
CA ALA A 49 20.40 -38.11 -27.64
C ALA A 49 21.69 -38.06 -26.79
N ALA A 50 22.84 -38.39 -27.38
CA ALA A 50 24.13 -38.30 -26.70
C ALA A 50 24.45 -36.87 -26.24
N SER A 51 24.17 -35.87 -27.09
CA SER A 51 24.35 -34.46 -26.72
C SER A 51 23.42 -34.03 -25.58
N ALA A 52 22.15 -34.44 -25.61
CA ALA A 52 21.20 -34.12 -24.54
C ALA A 52 21.61 -34.73 -23.19
N TYR A 53 22.00 -36.02 -23.18
CA TYR A 53 22.47 -36.68 -21.95
C TYR A 53 23.77 -36.08 -21.42
N THR A 54 24.68 -35.68 -22.32
CA THR A 54 25.94 -35.03 -21.95
C THR A 54 25.68 -33.65 -21.33
N ALA A 55 24.76 -32.86 -21.90
CA ALA A 55 24.37 -31.57 -21.35
C ALA A 55 23.68 -31.70 -19.98
N ASP A 56 22.81 -32.70 -19.82
CA ASP A 56 22.12 -32.94 -18.56
C ASP A 56 23.10 -33.39 -17.45
N GLY A 57 24.00 -34.33 -17.77
CA GLY A 57 25.06 -34.76 -16.86
C GLY A 57 25.99 -33.62 -16.46
N ALA A 58 26.30 -32.72 -17.41
CA ALA A 58 27.11 -31.54 -17.14
C ALA A 58 26.44 -30.57 -16.17
N LEU A 59 25.16 -30.29 -16.35
CA LEU A 59 24.38 -29.45 -15.43
C LEU A 59 24.30 -30.08 -14.03
N GLN A 60 24.07 -31.40 -13.93
CA GLN A 60 24.06 -32.09 -12.63
C GLN A 60 25.41 -32.01 -11.91
N ALA A 61 26.51 -32.17 -12.64
CA ALA A 61 27.86 -32.03 -12.09
C ALA A 61 28.10 -30.61 -11.57
N ALA A 62 27.73 -29.58 -12.35
CA ALA A 62 27.81 -28.19 -11.94
C ALA A 62 26.98 -27.91 -10.68
N VAL A 63 25.77 -28.43 -10.62
CA VAL A 63 24.90 -28.28 -9.44
C VAL A 63 25.53 -28.89 -8.20
N ASN A 64 26.07 -30.11 -8.33
CA ASN A 64 26.69 -30.79 -7.21
C ASN A 64 28.00 -30.10 -6.75
N GLN A 65 28.75 -29.53 -7.69
CA GLN A 65 29.95 -28.77 -7.35
C GLN A 65 29.61 -27.50 -6.57
N ILE A 66 28.58 -26.75 -6.98
CA ILE A 66 28.13 -25.58 -6.22
C ILE A 66 27.58 -26.01 -4.86
N ARG A 67 26.82 -27.12 -4.79
CA ARG A 67 26.31 -27.70 -3.54
C ARG A 67 27.41 -28.03 -2.52
N THR A 68 28.59 -28.38 -2.99
CA THR A 68 29.75 -28.76 -2.17
C THR A 68 30.79 -27.64 -2.02
N SER A 69 30.54 -26.47 -2.62
CA SER A 69 31.41 -25.30 -2.53
C SER A 69 31.06 -24.38 -1.36
N THR A 70 31.85 -23.32 -1.19
CA THR A 70 31.56 -22.17 -0.31
C THR A 70 31.05 -20.96 -1.09
N PHE A 71 30.66 -21.11 -2.36
CA PHE A 71 30.13 -20.02 -3.17
C PHE A 71 28.82 -19.50 -2.56
N THR A 72 28.65 -18.17 -2.52
CA THR A 72 27.51 -17.45 -1.93
C THR A 72 26.92 -16.38 -2.85
N GLY A 73 27.47 -16.20 -4.06
CA GLY A 73 27.09 -15.11 -4.96
C GLY A 73 27.63 -13.73 -4.56
N ALA A 74 28.50 -13.65 -3.54
CA ALA A 74 29.13 -12.40 -3.13
C ALA A 74 30.07 -11.84 -4.21
N ALA A 75 30.20 -10.50 -4.26
CA ALA A 75 31.06 -9.83 -5.23
C ALA A 75 32.51 -10.36 -5.16
N GLY A 76 33.05 -10.74 -6.32
CA GLY A 76 34.41 -11.30 -6.46
C GLY A 76 34.53 -12.81 -6.22
N GLN A 77 33.45 -13.51 -5.90
CA GLN A 77 33.42 -14.98 -5.89
C GLN A 77 33.09 -15.55 -7.28
N HIS A 78 33.61 -16.75 -7.59
CA HIS A 78 33.26 -17.49 -8.79
C HIS A 78 32.55 -18.81 -8.45
N CYS A 79 31.60 -19.23 -9.28
CA CYS A 79 30.72 -20.37 -8.99
C CYS A 79 31.47 -21.69 -8.75
N PHE A 80 32.59 -21.89 -9.44
CA PHE A 80 33.38 -23.13 -9.39
C PHE A 80 34.78 -22.90 -8.80
N GLY A 81 34.88 -21.97 -7.83
CA GLY A 81 36.12 -21.66 -7.13
C GLY A 81 36.87 -20.50 -7.77
N ALA A 82 37.79 -20.78 -8.69
CA ALA A 82 38.60 -19.75 -9.37
C ALA A 82 38.02 -19.33 -10.75
N SER A 83 36.88 -19.90 -11.15
CA SER A 83 36.29 -19.72 -12.47
C SER A 83 34.77 -19.87 -12.42
N ASP A 84 34.07 -19.16 -13.29
CA ASP A 84 32.63 -19.31 -13.53
C ASP A 84 32.33 -20.36 -14.61
N THR A 85 33.37 -21.04 -15.09
CA THR A 85 33.27 -22.11 -16.07
C THR A 85 33.75 -23.44 -15.49
N LEU A 86 32.89 -24.45 -15.51
CA LEU A 86 33.23 -25.82 -15.21
C LEU A 86 33.46 -26.59 -16.52
N ASN A 87 34.70 -27.05 -16.74
CA ASN A 87 35.04 -27.91 -17.86
C ASN A 87 34.96 -29.38 -17.44
N LEU A 88 34.23 -30.19 -18.20
CA LEU A 88 34.07 -31.62 -17.98
C LEU A 88 34.72 -32.38 -19.16
N PRO A 89 35.79 -33.15 -18.91
CA PRO A 89 36.46 -33.92 -19.96
C PRO A 89 35.54 -35.03 -20.48
N ASP A 90 35.81 -35.48 -21.70
CA ASP A 90 35.01 -36.50 -22.40
C ASP A 90 34.95 -37.82 -21.61
N SER A 91 33.72 -38.27 -21.32
CA SER A 91 33.43 -39.54 -20.64
C SER A 91 32.79 -40.58 -21.56
N GLY A 92 33.01 -40.48 -22.88
CA GLY A 92 32.54 -41.46 -23.88
C GLY A 92 31.36 -40.98 -24.73
N GLY A 93 31.12 -39.66 -24.80
CA GLY A 93 29.99 -39.06 -25.52
C GLY A 93 30.21 -37.61 -26.00
N GLY A 94 31.39 -37.02 -25.74
CA GLY A 94 31.73 -35.63 -26.01
C GLY A 94 32.16 -34.87 -24.75
N ALA A 95 32.95 -33.82 -24.90
CA ALA A 95 33.31 -32.93 -23.80
C ALA A 95 32.20 -31.89 -23.55
N ALA A 96 32.07 -31.41 -22.32
CA ALA A 96 31.10 -30.38 -21.97
C ALA A 96 31.72 -29.25 -21.16
N ALA A 97 31.13 -28.06 -21.25
CA ALA A 97 31.44 -26.94 -20.36
C ALA A 97 30.16 -26.33 -19.83
N VAL A 98 30.15 -25.93 -18.56
CA VAL A 98 29.03 -25.21 -17.93
C VAL A 98 29.50 -23.83 -17.52
N SER A 99 28.87 -22.79 -18.05
CA SER A 99 29.03 -21.43 -17.55
C SER A 99 28.00 -21.14 -16.47
N CYS A 100 28.41 -20.43 -15.42
CA CYS A 100 27.56 -20.04 -14.31
C CYS A 100 27.52 -18.52 -14.15
N THR A 101 26.35 -17.98 -13.86
CA THR A 101 26.19 -16.57 -13.45
C THR A 101 25.30 -16.50 -12.23
N ALA A 102 25.71 -15.73 -11.23
CA ALA A 102 24.88 -15.47 -10.05
C ALA A 102 23.56 -14.80 -10.45
N ASP A 103 22.47 -15.23 -9.84
CA ASP A 103 21.19 -14.52 -9.83
C ASP A 103 21.39 -13.24 -8.98
N PRO A 104 20.93 -12.06 -9.41
CA PRO A 104 21.02 -10.83 -8.61
C PRO A 104 20.60 -11.05 -7.16
N ALA A 105 21.37 -10.48 -6.23
CA ALA A 105 21.19 -10.67 -4.79
C ALA A 105 19.77 -10.24 -4.37
N LYS A 106 18.97 -11.20 -3.91
CA LYS A 106 17.70 -10.92 -3.25
C LYS A 106 17.94 -10.59 -1.79
N VAL A 107 17.10 -9.73 -1.23
CA VAL A 107 17.13 -9.35 0.18
C VAL A 107 17.00 -10.59 1.08
N LEU A 108 17.88 -10.68 2.07
CA LEU A 108 17.92 -11.77 3.03
C LEU A 108 16.75 -11.66 4.01
N ILE A 109 15.96 -12.73 4.08
CA ILE A 109 14.87 -12.87 5.06
C ILE A 109 15.48 -13.31 6.38
N GLN A 110 15.39 -12.46 7.39
CA GLN A 110 15.84 -12.74 8.75
C GLN A 110 14.61 -13.01 9.61
N CYS A 111 14.44 -14.26 10.02
CA CYS A 111 13.30 -14.66 10.86
C CYS A 111 13.76 -15.60 11.98
N PRO A 112 14.11 -15.07 13.16
CA PRO A 112 14.20 -15.87 14.38
C PRO A 112 12.85 -16.52 14.77
N SER A 113 11.71 -15.94 14.38
CA SER A 113 10.37 -16.53 14.50
C SER A 113 9.37 -15.83 13.58
N LEU A 114 8.16 -16.38 13.36
CA LEU A 114 7.11 -15.71 12.56
C LEU A 114 6.63 -14.36 13.14
N SER A 115 6.84 -14.13 14.45
CA SER A 115 6.50 -12.87 15.13
C SER A 115 7.63 -11.84 15.11
N VAL A 116 8.84 -12.26 14.76
CA VAL A 116 10.04 -11.42 14.61
C VAL A 116 10.65 -11.82 13.27
N CYS A 117 9.96 -11.43 12.20
CA CYS A 117 10.27 -11.80 10.83
C CYS A 117 10.15 -10.55 9.98
N ASN A 118 11.11 -10.31 9.10
CA ASN A 118 11.04 -9.22 8.14
C ASN A 118 10.03 -9.44 7.00
N ARG A 119 9.09 -10.38 7.16
CA ARG A 119 7.98 -10.62 6.25
C ARG A 119 6.76 -11.16 7.01
N PRO A 120 5.56 -10.99 6.48
CA PRO A 120 4.38 -11.63 7.04
C PRO A 120 4.41 -13.15 6.86
N GLY A 121 3.73 -13.87 7.77
CA GLY A 121 3.60 -15.32 7.69
C GLY A 121 2.71 -15.82 6.55
N SER A 122 1.90 -14.94 5.95
CA SER A 122 1.01 -15.24 4.82
C SER A 122 1.10 -14.13 3.78
N ALA A 123 1.00 -14.47 2.50
CA ALA A 123 0.83 -13.48 1.44
C ALA A 123 -0.53 -12.79 1.51
N ILE A 124 -1.56 -13.53 1.90
CA ILE A 124 -2.89 -12.99 2.18
C ILE A 124 -3.33 -13.53 3.53
N LEU A 125 -3.61 -12.64 4.48
CA LEU A 125 -4.27 -12.97 5.75
C LEU A 125 -5.50 -12.09 5.91
N THR A 126 -6.68 -12.72 5.95
CA THR A 126 -7.93 -11.99 6.17
C THR A 126 -8.51 -12.34 7.55
N LEU A 127 -8.82 -11.31 8.34
CA LEU A 127 -9.15 -11.44 9.77
C LEU A 127 -10.66 -11.39 10.06
N GLY A 128 -11.48 -11.00 9.09
CA GLY A 128 -12.93 -10.93 9.22
C GLY A 128 -13.55 -12.28 9.55
N THR A 129 -14.55 -12.29 10.43
CA THR A 129 -15.34 -13.47 10.82
C THR A 129 -16.85 -13.23 10.75
N GLY A 130 -17.28 -12.05 10.29
CA GLY A 130 -18.66 -11.54 10.43
C GLY A 130 -19.67 -12.04 9.39
N GLY A 131 -19.45 -13.19 8.75
CA GLY A 131 -20.31 -13.68 7.66
C GLY A 131 -20.08 -12.98 6.31
N GLU A 132 -19.04 -12.15 6.21
CA GLU A 132 -18.46 -11.69 4.94
C GLU A 132 -17.47 -12.72 4.39
N ASP A 133 -17.20 -12.70 3.09
CA ASP A 133 -16.05 -13.41 2.55
C ASP A 133 -14.77 -12.74 3.07
N GLY A 134 -13.83 -13.53 3.59
CA GLY A 134 -12.52 -12.99 3.96
C GLY A 134 -11.74 -12.63 2.71
N LEU A 135 -11.78 -13.51 1.69
CA LEU A 135 -11.21 -13.27 0.37
C LEU A 135 -12.27 -13.49 -0.71
N ASN A 136 -12.54 -12.47 -1.51
CA ASN A 136 -13.41 -12.53 -2.68
C ASN A 136 -12.61 -12.17 -3.93
N ILE A 137 -12.57 -13.06 -4.92
CA ILE A 137 -11.86 -12.85 -6.18
C ILE A 137 -12.88 -12.93 -7.32
N GLN A 138 -12.99 -11.87 -8.11
CA GLN A 138 -13.81 -11.82 -9.31
C GLN A 138 -12.92 -11.63 -10.52
N GLN A 139 -13.05 -12.48 -11.53
CA GLN A 139 -12.15 -12.44 -12.68
C GLN A 139 -12.84 -12.91 -13.97
N PRO A 140 -12.22 -12.73 -15.15
CA PRO A 140 -12.74 -13.31 -16.39
C PRO A 140 -12.69 -14.85 -16.40
N THR A 141 -13.52 -15.49 -17.22
CA THR A 141 -13.46 -16.96 -17.37
C THR A 141 -12.11 -17.40 -17.94
N GLY A 142 -11.45 -18.33 -17.26
CA GLY A 142 -10.17 -18.89 -17.69
C GLY A 142 -8.92 -18.11 -17.24
N SER A 143 -9.08 -16.99 -16.53
CA SER A 143 -7.96 -16.31 -15.87
C SER A 143 -7.57 -17.02 -14.57
N SER A 144 -6.41 -16.63 -14.04
CA SER A 144 -5.86 -17.16 -12.80
C SER A 144 -5.26 -16.02 -11.99
N PHE A 145 -5.84 -15.78 -10.81
CA PHE A 145 -5.28 -14.89 -9.81
C PHE A 145 -4.16 -15.62 -9.06
N LYS A 146 -2.92 -15.22 -9.33
CA LYS A 146 -1.74 -15.89 -8.80
C LYS A 146 -1.23 -15.22 -7.54
N VAL A 147 -0.95 -16.02 -6.51
CA VAL A 147 -0.38 -15.59 -5.23
C VAL A 147 0.90 -16.36 -4.97
N HIS A 148 1.93 -15.66 -4.52
CA HIS A 148 3.18 -16.27 -4.09
C HIS A 148 3.28 -16.23 -2.57
N GLY A 149 3.02 -17.37 -1.93
CA GLY A 149 2.94 -17.50 -0.46
C GLY A 149 1.60 -18.03 0.04
N VAL A 150 1.48 -18.16 1.37
CA VAL A 150 0.29 -18.75 2.02
C VAL A 150 -0.91 -17.82 1.90
N VAL A 151 -2.08 -18.39 1.61
CA VAL A 151 -3.36 -17.68 1.68
C VAL A 151 -4.14 -18.23 2.88
N TYR A 152 -4.48 -17.35 3.82
CA TYR A 152 -5.27 -17.71 4.99
C TYR A 152 -6.47 -16.77 5.13
N SER A 153 -7.67 -17.33 5.22
CA SER A 153 -8.89 -16.60 5.54
C SER A 153 -9.51 -17.08 6.84
N ASN A 154 -9.78 -16.16 7.77
CA ASN A 154 -10.59 -16.44 8.97
C ASN A 154 -12.10 -16.55 8.67
N SER A 155 -12.51 -16.36 7.42
CA SER A 155 -13.88 -16.59 6.94
C SER A 155 -13.85 -17.47 5.68
N ASN A 156 -14.79 -17.27 4.76
CA ASN A 156 -14.86 -17.96 3.48
C ASN A 156 -13.78 -17.45 2.51
N ILE A 157 -13.48 -18.27 1.50
CA ILE A 157 -12.77 -17.87 0.28
C ILE A 157 -13.70 -18.09 -0.90
N ASN A 158 -13.97 -17.04 -1.68
CA ASN A 158 -14.89 -17.10 -2.80
C ASN A 158 -14.20 -16.68 -4.09
N VAL A 159 -14.02 -17.65 -5.00
CA VAL A 159 -13.45 -17.41 -6.33
C VAL A 159 -14.57 -17.46 -7.37
N VAL A 160 -14.92 -16.30 -7.90
CA VAL A 160 -15.96 -16.10 -8.90
C VAL A 160 -15.31 -16.04 -10.29
N ASN A 161 -15.54 -17.11 -11.06
CA ASN A 161 -14.87 -17.38 -12.34
C ASN A 161 -13.34 -17.56 -12.19
N GLY A 162 -12.69 -18.16 -13.19
CA GLY A 162 -11.24 -18.41 -13.19
C GLY A 162 -10.76 -19.32 -12.04
N SER A 163 -9.52 -19.13 -11.59
CA SER A 163 -8.95 -19.82 -10.42
C SER A 163 -8.10 -18.91 -9.52
N LEU A 164 -7.97 -19.29 -8.24
CA LEU A 164 -6.91 -18.82 -7.33
C LEU A 164 -5.77 -19.83 -7.38
N ASP A 165 -4.58 -19.41 -7.82
CA ASP A 165 -3.41 -20.27 -7.91
C ASP A 165 -2.33 -19.77 -6.95
N THR A 166 -1.85 -20.63 -6.05
CA THR A 166 -0.70 -20.34 -5.20
C THR A 166 0.36 -21.42 -5.30
N ASN A 167 1.62 -21.02 -5.16
CA ASN A 167 2.75 -21.95 -5.03
C ASN A 167 2.82 -22.63 -3.66
N THR A 168 1.95 -22.28 -2.71
CA THR A 168 1.93 -22.84 -1.35
C THR A 168 0.53 -23.36 -0.95
N ALA A 169 0.22 -23.37 0.35
CA ALA A 169 -1.05 -23.80 0.92
C ALA A 169 -2.12 -22.69 0.95
N VAL A 170 -3.39 -23.12 0.89
CA VAL A 170 -4.57 -22.27 1.10
C VAL A 170 -5.37 -22.81 2.27
N TYR A 171 -5.75 -21.93 3.18
CA TYR A 171 -6.57 -22.24 4.35
C TYR A 171 -7.76 -21.28 4.44
N ALA A 172 -8.93 -21.82 4.75
CA ALA A 172 -10.12 -21.05 5.10
C ALA A 172 -10.78 -21.65 6.34
N ARG A 173 -11.09 -20.84 7.34
CA ARG A 173 -11.95 -21.29 8.46
C ARG A 173 -13.37 -21.55 7.99
N GLY A 174 -13.85 -20.75 7.03
CA GLY A 174 -15.15 -20.92 6.38
C GLY A 174 -15.09 -21.87 5.18
N ALA A 175 -16.11 -21.80 4.34
CA ALA A 175 -16.18 -22.55 3.10
C ALA A 175 -15.24 -21.97 2.03
N CYS A 176 -14.83 -22.80 1.08
CA CYS A 176 -14.24 -22.33 -0.17
C CYS A 176 -15.21 -22.59 -1.33
N SER A 177 -15.34 -21.62 -2.23
CA SER A 177 -16.07 -21.74 -3.50
C SER A 177 -15.18 -21.37 -4.69
N GLY A 178 -15.49 -21.98 -5.84
CA GLY A 178 -14.75 -21.78 -7.09
C GLY A 178 -13.51 -22.69 -7.22
N THR A 179 -12.64 -22.35 -8.17
CA THR A 179 -11.42 -23.15 -8.45
C THR A 179 -10.25 -22.61 -7.63
N ILE A 180 -9.66 -23.44 -6.79
CA ILE A 180 -8.44 -23.12 -6.03
C ILE A 180 -7.38 -24.18 -6.33
N ARG A 181 -6.19 -23.74 -6.73
CA ARG A 181 -5.03 -24.59 -7.02
C ARG A 181 -3.90 -24.24 -6.05
N SER A 182 -3.62 -25.18 -5.16
CA SER A 182 -2.60 -25.05 -4.12
C SER A 182 -1.96 -26.41 -3.88
N THR A 183 -0.73 -26.42 -3.39
CA THR A 183 -0.07 -27.65 -2.94
C THR A 183 0.47 -27.44 -1.53
N PRO A 184 -0.08 -28.13 -0.51
CA PRO A 184 -1.19 -29.10 -0.55
C PRO A 184 -2.52 -28.48 -1.00
N ALA A 185 -3.48 -29.34 -1.36
CA ALA A 185 -4.83 -28.91 -1.74
C ALA A 185 -5.48 -28.03 -0.67
N ALA A 186 -6.33 -27.10 -1.09
CA ALA A 186 -6.92 -26.09 -0.20
C ALA A 186 -7.68 -26.75 0.96
N SER A 187 -7.43 -26.28 2.17
CA SER A 187 -8.05 -26.77 3.40
C SER A 187 -9.13 -25.79 3.86
N CYS A 188 -10.38 -26.12 3.57
CA CYS A 188 -11.56 -25.31 3.91
C CYS A 188 -12.29 -25.91 5.11
N GLY A 189 -13.00 -25.09 5.90
CA GLY A 189 -13.50 -25.52 7.21
C GLY A 189 -12.38 -25.82 8.21
N TYR A 190 -11.21 -25.21 7.99
CA TYR A 190 -10.01 -25.46 8.78
C TYR A 190 -10.20 -24.99 10.22
N GLY A 191 -9.95 -25.89 11.18
CA GLY A 191 -9.98 -25.56 12.60
C GLY A 191 -8.99 -24.43 12.92
N GLY A 192 -9.33 -23.57 13.88
CA GLY A 192 -8.51 -22.40 14.18
C GLY A 192 -7.06 -22.74 14.51
N SER A 193 -6.12 -21.94 13.99
CA SER A 193 -4.68 -22.05 14.28
C SER A 193 -4.07 -20.66 14.49
N SER A 194 -2.81 -20.63 14.96
CA SER A 194 -2.01 -19.41 15.04
C SER A 194 -1.74 -18.75 13.69
N LEU A 195 -1.89 -19.48 12.56
CA LEU A 195 -1.73 -18.91 11.21
C LEU A 195 -2.79 -17.85 10.88
N GLY A 196 -3.96 -17.96 11.51
CA GLY A 196 -5.04 -16.99 11.37
C GLY A 196 -5.01 -15.85 12.37
N ALA A 197 -4.03 -15.80 13.27
CA ALA A 197 -3.95 -14.75 14.28
C ALA A 197 -3.47 -13.43 13.65
N ASP A 198 -4.01 -12.31 14.13
CA ASP A 198 -3.49 -10.99 13.80
C ASP A 198 -2.05 -10.86 14.32
N PRO A 199 -1.06 -10.56 13.44
CA PRO A 199 0.32 -10.39 13.88
C PRO A 199 0.57 -9.11 14.69
N GLY A 200 -0.38 -8.16 14.73
CA GLY A 200 -0.31 -7.02 15.64
C GLY A 200 0.79 -6.00 15.30
N TYR A 201 1.07 -5.76 14.02
CA TYR A 201 2.15 -4.84 13.63
C TYR A 201 1.92 -3.42 14.15
N ALA A 202 2.89 -2.93 14.92
CA ALA A 202 2.85 -1.58 15.47
C ALA A 202 2.99 -0.53 14.34
N PRO A 203 2.24 0.57 14.40
CA PRO A 203 2.49 1.71 13.51
C PRO A 203 3.82 2.36 13.86
N ALA A 204 4.43 3.04 12.89
CA ALA A 204 5.63 3.87 13.07
C ALA A 204 5.35 5.12 13.93
N LEU A 205 4.08 5.45 14.14
CA LEU A 205 3.62 6.61 14.92
C LEU A 205 3.24 6.20 16.34
N THR A 206 3.80 6.89 17.34
CA THR A 206 3.41 6.77 18.76
C THR A 206 2.59 7.96 19.27
N SER A 207 2.59 9.05 18.52
CA SER A 207 1.78 10.26 18.74
C SER A 207 1.40 10.88 17.40
N VAL A 208 0.43 11.79 17.39
CA VAL A 208 0.10 12.55 16.18
C VAL A 208 1.29 13.42 15.78
N PRO A 209 1.81 13.29 14.55
CA PRO A 209 2.90 14.14 14.08
C PRO A 209 2.40 15.57 13.79
N PRO A 210 3.29 16.55 13.60
CA PRO A 210 2.90 17.91 13.26
C PRO A 210 1.99 17.96 12.02
N ARG A 211 0.93 18.77 12.08
CA ARG A 211 0.05 19.04 10.93
C ARG A 211 0.84 19.67 9.80
N GLN A 212 0.65 19.16 8.59
CA GLN A 212 1.23 19.67 7.36
C GLN A 212 0.17 20.39 6.53
N ASN A 213 0.55 21.54 5.95
CA ASN A 213 -0.27 22.17 4.93
C ASN A 213 -0.08 21.44 3.59
N LEU A 214 -1.12 21.42 2.76
CA LEU A 214 -1.01 20.92 1.40
C LEU A 214 -0.03 21.78 0.58
N PRO A 215 0.89 21.17 -0.19
CA PRO A 215 1.80 21.92 -1.05
C PRO A 215 1.06 22.75 -2.10
N ALA A 216 1.65 23.88 -2.49
CA ALA A 216 1.04 24.76 -3.47
C ALA A 216 0.92 24.08 -4.85
N CYS A 217 -0.28 24.13 -5.41
CA CYS A 217 -0.59 23.55 -6.71
C CYS A 217 -0.64 24.60 -7.82
N THR A 218 0.51 24.84 -8.47
CA THR A 218 0.69 26.02 -9.34
C THR A 218 0.71 25.73 -10.84
N LYS A 219 1.17 24.55 -11.26
CA LYS A 219 1.33 24.20 -12.69
C LYS A 219 1.21 22.71 -12.96
N SER A 220 0.79 22.39 -14.19
CA SER A 220 0.61 21.01 -14.67
C SER A 220 1.96 20.39 -15.00
N GLY A 221 2.07 19.06 -14.95
CA GLY A 221 3.30 18.34 -15.26
C GLY A 221 4.47 18.77 -14.38
N SER A 222 4.23 18.99 -13.08
CA SER A 222 5.26 19.42 -12.12
C SER A 222 5.57 18.37 -11.08
N LEU A 223 6.58 18.63 -10.26
CA LEU A 223 6.84 17.85 -9.05
C LEU A 223 6.17 18.56 -7.87
N VAL A 224 5.24 17.88 -7.21
CA VAL A 224 4.60 18.33 -5.98
C VAL A 224 5.13 17.46 -4.84
N THR A 225 5.76 18.07 -3.83
CA THR A 225 6.46 17.33 -2.76
C THR A 225 5.73 17.46 -1.42
N PHE A 226 5.42 16.32 -0.80
CA PHE A 226 4.78 16.21 0.51
C PHE A 226 5.80 15.81 1.57
N GLN A 227 5.72 16.43 2.75
CA GLN A 227 6.60 16.15 3.89
C GLN A 227 5.89 15.21 4.88
N PRO A 228 6.63 14.34 5.59
CA PRO A 228 6.03 13.50 6.63
C PRO A 228 5.30 14.33 7.68
N GLY A 229 4.13 13.86 8.11
CA GLY A 229 3.30 14.58 9.07
C GLY A 229 1.81 14.22 9.01
N TYR A 230 1.00 15.04 9.67
CA TYR A 230 -0.45 14.85 9.76
C TYR A 230 -1.18 15.63 8.66
N TYR A 231 -2.04 14.93 7.92
CA TYR A 231 -2.88 15.46 6.85
C TYR A 231 -4.35 15.13 7.13
N ASP A 232 -5.20 16.15 7.04
CA ASP A 232 -6.60 16.09 7.45
C ASP A 232 -7.58 16.60 6.38
N ASP A 233 -7.05 17.01 5.22
CA ASP A 233 -7.81 17.55 4.10
C ASP A 233 -7.83 16.62 2.88
N ALA A 234 -8.72 15.61 2.93
CA ALA A 234 -8.99 14.70 1.82
C ALA A 234 -9.55 15.41 0.59
N ALA A 235 -10.41 16.42 0.80
CA ALA A 235 -11.03 17.17 -0.27
C ALA A 235 -9.99 17.99 -1.05
N GLY A 236 -9.07 18.65 -0.35
CA GLY A 236 -7.94 19.36 -0.95
C GLY A 236 -6.97 18.44 -1.67
N LEU A 237 -6.59 17.30 -1.06
CA LEU A 237 -5.76 16.27 -1.71
C LEU A 237 -6.40 15.77 -3.01
N SER A 238 -7.70 15.44 -2.95
CA SER A 238 -8.49 15.02 -4.10
C SER A 238 -8.56 16.08 -5.20
N ALA A 239 -8.82 17.33 -4.81
CA ALA A 239 -8.88 18.45 -5.75
C ALA A 239 -7.52 18.65 -6.45
N MET A 240 -6.40 18.52 -5.73
CA MET A 240 -5.06 18.61 -6.28
C MET A 240 -4.75 17.51 -7.29
N MET A 241 -5.24 16.29 -7.06
CA MET A 241 -5.01 15.11 -7.91
C MET A 241 -6.18 14.83 -8.87
N SER A 242 -6.94 15.87 -9.21
CA SER A 242 -8.03 15.80 -10.19
C SER A 242 -7.57 16.20 -11.59
N SER A 243 -8.28 15.72 -12.61
CA SER A 243 -8.03 16.11 -14.02
C SER A 243 -8.29 17.60 -14.32
N SER A 244 -9.07 18.29 -13.48
CA SER A 244 -9.33 19.73 -13.55
C SER A 244 -8.34 20.58 -12.75
N SER A 245 -7.44 19.95 -12.01
CA SER A 245 -6.44 20.60 -11.18
C SER A 245 -5.42 21.39 -11.98
N LYS A 246 -4.87 22.46 -11.37
CA LYS A 246 -3.65 23.10 -11.88
C LYS A 246 -2.46 22.15 -11.87
N CYS A 247 -2.46 21.11 -11.06
CA CYS A 247 -1.41 20.09 -10.96
C CYS A 247 -1.69 18.85 -11.79
N LYS A 248 -2.64 18.88 -12.72
CA LYS A 248 -2.87 17.73 -13.59
C LYS A 248 -1.57 17.25 -14.26
N ASP A 249 -1.45 15.95 -14.43
CA ASP A 249 -0.33 15.24 -15.06
C ASP A 249 1.00 15.37 -14.28
N SER A 250 0.96 15.84 -13.02
CA SER A 250 2.12 16.01 -12.16
C SER A 250 2.55 14.72 -11.45
N THR A 251 3.79 14.69 -10.96
CA THR A 251 4.26 13.69 -10.01
C THR A 251 4.08 14.21 -8.59
N PHE A 252 3.31 13.49 -7.78
CA PHE A 252 3.07 13.77 -6.36
C PHE A 252 4.00 12.89 -5.53
N TRP A 253 5.09 13.47 -5.03
CA TRP A 253 6.12 12.76 -4.30
C TRP A 253 5.94 12.90 -2.78
N PHE A 254 5.68 11.79 -2.12
CA PHE A 254 5.74 11.67 -0.66
C PHE A 254 7.14 11.19 -0.31
N THR A 255 7.95 12.08 0.27
CA THR A 255 9.32 11.77 0.69
C THR A 255 9.33 10.69 1.78
N PRO A 256 10.42 9.94 1.97
CA PRO A 256 10.49 8.91 3.01
C PRO A 256 10.10 9.43 4.41
N GLY A 257 9.33 8.64 5.16
CA GLY A 257 8.84 8.98 6.51
C GLY A 257 7.42 8.50 6.81
N ALA A 258 6.92 8.83 8.01
CA ALA A 258 5.58 8.45 8.45
C ALA A 258 4.56 9.56 8.15
N TYR A 259 3.44 9.16 7.56
CA TYR A 259 2.33 10.06 7.22
C TYR A 259 1.08 9.60 7.96
N TYR A 260 0.42 10.53 8.64
CA TYR A 260 -0.86 10.26 9.29
C TYR A 260 -1.98 10.93 8.50
N PHE A 261 -2.90 10.13 7.99
CA PHE A 261 -4.11 10.60 7.31
C PHE A 261 -5.30 10.37 8.23
N ASP A 262 -5.85 11.47 8.73
CA ASP A 262 -7.05 11.46 9.57
C ASP A 262 -7.94 12.64 9.20
N PHE A 263 -8.83 12.35 8.25
CA PHE A 263 -9.64 13.33 7.56
C PHE A 263 -10.89 13.69 8.37
N HIS A 264 -11.27 14.96 8.29
CA HIS A 264 -12.47 15.50 8.95
C HIS A 264 -13.30 16.37 8.00
N ASN A 265 -13.19 16.13 6.69
CA ASN A 265 -13.96 16.83 5.67
C ASN A 265 -15.46 16.59 5.84
N SER A 266 -15.87 15.44 6.40
CA SER A 266 -17.29 15.14 6.69
C SER A 266 -17.82 15.78 7.98
N ALA A 267 -16.94 16.27 8.87
CA ALA A 267 -17.31 16.78 10.18
C ALA A 267 -18.24 18.01 10.09
N ALA A 268 -19.23 18.12 10.98
CA ALA A 268 -20.12 19.28 10.98
C ALA A 268 -19.38 20.59 11.34
N ALA A 269 -18.43 20.50 12.29
CA ALA A 269 -17.57 21.60 12.71
C ALA A 269 -16.30 21.61 11.87
N ARG A 270 -16.11 22.66 11.05
CA ARG A 270 -14.92 22.82 10.18
C ARG A 270 -14.50 24.29 10.09
N PRO A 271 -13.18 24.56 10.05
CA PRO A 271 -12.67 25.88 9.71
C PRO A 271 -12.88 26.18 8.21
N PRO A 272 -12.85 27.46 7.79
CA PRO A 272 -12.99 27.84 6.38
C PRO A 272 -11.95 27.23 5.43
N SER A 273 -10.74 26.97 5.93
CA SER A 273 -9.66 26.38 5.14
C SER A 273 -9.77 24.87 4.93
N LEU A 274 -10.66 24.18 5.66
CA LEU A 274 -10.93 22.75 5.50
C LEU A 274 -12.23 22.57 4.71
N PRO A 275 -12.16 22.27 3.39
CA PRO A 275 -13.35 22.15 2.57
C PRO A 275 -14.25 21.00 3.05
N GLY A 276 -15.57 21.21 2.99
CA GLY A 276 -16.52 20.13 3.23
C GLY A 276 -16.48 19.08 2.12
N GLY A 277 -16.60 17.81 2.49
CA GLY A 277 -16.56 16.68 1.56
C GLY A 277 -16.63 15.34 2.29
N ASP A 278 -16.34 14.26 1.58
CA ASP A 278 -16.15 12.94 2.19
C ASP A 278 -14.70 12.79 2.67
N ASP A 279 -14.47 11.91 3.64
CA ASP A 279 -13.15 11.54 4.15
C ASP A 279 -12.43 10.54 3.21
N VAL A 280 -12.45 10.84 1.91
CA VAL A 280 -11.85 10.02 0.85
C VAL A 280 -10.86 10.85 0.05
N TRP A 281 -9.59 10.48 0.13
CA TRP A 281 -8.56 10.99 -0.77
C TRP A 281 -8.63 10.23 -2.09
N THR A 282 -8.93 10.92 -3.17
CA THR A 282 -9.01 10.36 -4.51
C THR A 282 -7.79 10.74 -5.37
N VAL A 283 -7.21 9.76 -6.04
CA VAL A 283 -6.15 9.95 -7.04
C VAL A 283 -6.76 9.71 -8.42
N ASP A 284 -7.23 10.79 -9.05
CA ASP A 284 -7.91 10.72 -10.35
C ASP A 284 -7.00 11.05 -11.53
N ASN A 285 -5.89 11.74 -11.29
CA ASN A 285 -4.94 12.11 -12.32
C ASN A 285 -3.52 12.32 -11.71
N GLY A 286 -2.49 12.10 -12.54
CA GLY A 286 -1.08 12.23 -12.15
C GLY A 286 -0.46 10.95 -11.60
N PHE A 287 0.74 11.08 -11.03
CA PHE A 287 1.61 9.98 -10.64
C PHE A 287 2.05 10.15 -9.18
N LEU A 288 1.49 9.38 -8.27
CA LEU A 288 1.86 9.38 -6.86
C LEU A 288 3.01 8.40 -6.64
N VAL A 289 4.14 8.91 -6.15
CA VAL A 289 5.30 8.11 -5.75
C VAL A 289 5.55 8.36 -4.28
N ALA A 290 5.54 7.31 -3.46
CA ALA A 290 5.83 7.43 -2.04
C ALA A 290 7.06 6.59 -1.66
N GLY A 291 8.09 7.24 -1.10
CA GLY A 291 9.35 6.62 -0.73
C GLY A 291 10.56 7.23 -1.46
N THR A 292 11.71 6.56 -1.36
CA THR A 292 12.94 6.98 -2.05
C THR A 292 12.80 6.72 -3.54
N PRO A 293 12.93 7.73 -4.41
CA PRO A 293 12.73 7.53 -5.84
C PRO A 293 13.93 6.81 -6.48
N VAL A 294 13.66 6.04 -7.53
CA VAL A 294 14.68 5.33 -8.32
C VAL A 294 14.57 5.66 -9.81
N ASP A 295 15.65 5.47 -10.56
CA ASP A 295 15.64 5.52 -12.02
C ASP A 295 15.22 4.15 -12.63
N GLY A 296 15.09 4.08 -13.96
CA GLY A 296 14.66 2.85 -14.64
C GLY A 296 15.62 1.66 -14.51
N SER A 297 16.80 1.84 -13.89
CA SER A 297 17.72 0.76 -13.53
C SER A 297 17.60 0.33 -12.05
N GLY A 298 16.69 0.93 -11.29
CA GLY A 298 16.53 0.70 -9.85
C GLY A 298 17.53 1.47 -8.99
N ARG A 299 18.30 2.41 -9.55
CA ARG A 299 19.26 3.21 -8.78
C ARG A 299 18.58 4.39 -8.12
N THR A 300 18.85 4.60 -6.84
CA THR A 300 18.31 5.73 -6.07
C THR A 300 18.70 7.08 -6.68
N ILE A 301 17.71 7.98 -6.76
CA ILE A 301 17.85 9.34 -7.27
C ILE A 301 17.31 10.34 -6.25
N ALA A 302 17.65 11.63 -6.39
CA ALA A 302 17.27 12.63 -5.41
C ALA A 302 15.79 13.05 -5.49
N LYS A 303 15.16 12.91 -6.68
CA LYS A 303 13.77 13.30 -6.97
C LYS A 303 13.21 12.39 -8.07
N PRO A 304 11.92 12.04 -8.07
CA PRO A 304 11.34 11.22 -9.13
C PRO A 304 11.25 12.00 -10.45
N ALA A 305 11.15 11.26 -11.55
CA ALA A 305 10.87 11.84 -12.86
C ALA A 305 9.46 12.47 -12.92
N VAL A 306 9.27 13.39 -13.86
CA VAL A 306 7.97 14.00 -14.16
C VAL A 306 7.69 13.87 -15.67
N PRO A 307 6.76 12.98 -16.08
CA PRO A 307 5.99 12.04 -15.26
C PRO A 307 6.87 10.92 -14.68
N ALA A 308 6.45 10.34 -13.55
CA ALA A 308 7.09 9.16 -13.00
C ALA A 308 6.71 7.90 -13.79
N ASN A 309 7.63 6.93 -13.85
CA ASN A 309 7.36 5.63 -14.48
C ASN A 309 6.88 4.65 -13.41
N ILE A 310 5.56 4.40 -13.36
CA ILE A 310 4.94 3.50 -12.38
C ILE A 310 4.47 2.22 -13.09
N PRO A 311 4.82 1.03 -12.60
CA PRO A 311 5.65 0.75 -11.40
C PRO A 311 7.16 0.96 -11.62
N GLY A 312 7.93 0.93 -10.53
CA GLY A 312 9.39 1.09 -10.53
C GLY A 312 9.87 2.53 -10.30
N ALA A 313 9.03 3.40 -9.74
CA ALA A 313 9.36 4.79 -9.42
C ALA A 313 9.97 4.98 -8.03
N CYS A 314 9.82 4.02 -7.12
CA CYS A 314 10.42 4.05 -5.79
C CYS A 314 11.18 2.76 -5.44
N ASP A 315 12.09 2.89 -4.47
CA ASP A 315 13.02 1.86 -4.03
C ASP A 315 12.30 0.74 -3.28
N ASN A 316 12.42 -0.48 -3.80
CA ASN A 316 11.63 -1.62 -3.34
C ASN A 316 12.31 -2.36 -2.20
N PRO A 317 11.69 -2.49 -1.02
CA PRO A 317 12.32 -3.19 0.11
C PRO A 317 12.54 -4.70 -0.10
N ILE A 318 11.99 -5.32 -1.16
CA ILE A 318 12.30 -6.71 -1.55
C ILE A 318 13.63 -6.81 -2.28
N ASP A 319 14.00 -5.76 -3.02
CA ASP A 319 15.16 -5.75 -3.91
C ASP A 319 16.34 -4.99 -3.28
N ASP A 320 16.10 -4.05 -2.34
CA ASP A 320 17.13 -3.33 -1.60
C ASP A 320 16.89 -3.33 -0.08
N ALA A 321 17.83 -3.92 0.67
CA ALA A 321 17.84 -3.91 2.13
C ALA A 321 18.16 -2.53 2.75
N LYS A 322 18.44 -1.53 1.92
CA LYS A 322 18.62 -0.12 2.32
C LYS A 322 17.44 0.75 1.91
N ALA A 323 16.39 0.17 1.35
CA ALA A 323 15.21 0.91 0.93
C ALA A 323 14.61 1.70 2.10
N VAL A 324 14.58 3.03 1.94
CA VAL A 324 13.89 3.94 2.86
C VAL A 324 12.62 4.42 2.18
N GLY A 325 11.49 4.05 2.76
CA GLY A 325 10.17 4.29 2.18
C GLY A 325 9.30 5.15 3.09
N VAL A 326 7.99 4.99 2.91
CA VAL A 326 6.97 5.61 3.73
C VAL A 326 6.25 4.59 4.58
N GLN A 327 5.53 5.08 5.59
CA GLN A 327 4.35 4.38 6.09
C GLN A 327 3.17 5.36 6.04
N PHE A 328 2.15 5.03 5.26
CA PHE A 328 0.88 5.74 5.23
C PHE A 328 -0.03 5.12 6.30
N VAL A 329 -0.27 5.87 7.36
CA VAL A 329 -1.10 5.47 8.50
C VAL A 329 -2.46 6.14 8.37
N PHE A 330 -3.53 5.35 8.30
CA PHE A 330 -4.90 5.85 8.21
C PHE A 330 -5.63 5.67 9.53
N GLY A 331 -6.24 6.74 10.02
CA GLY A 331 -7.09 6.77 11.21
C GLY A 331 -8.55 7.11 10.88
N GLY A 332 -9.44 6.83 11.83
CA GLY A 332 -10.86 7.16 11.69
C GLY A 332 -11.50 6.47 10.49
N ASP A 333 -12.34 7.16 9.73
CA ASP A 333 -12.98 6.68 8.49
C ASP A 333 -12.28 7.17 7.21
N SER A 334 -11.01 7.58 7.36
CA SER A 334 -10.15 8.06 6.27
C SER A 334 -9.86 6.97 5.26
N ARG A 335 -10.03 7.28 3.97
CA ARG A 335 -9.87 6.31 2.87
C ARG A 335 -9.03 6.85 1.73
N LEU A 336 -8.43 5.95 0.96
CA LEU A 336 -7.73 6.23 -0.29
C LEU A 336 -8.40 5.50 -1.46
N ALA A 337 -8.73 6.24 -2.52
CA ALA A 337 -9.33 5.72 -3.73
C ALA A 337 -8.50 6.08 -4.97
N VAL A 338 -7.94 5.07 -5.64
CA VAL A 338 -7.23 5.23 -6.91
C VAL A 338 -8.21 5.12 -8.06
N LYS A 339 -8.45 6.25 -8.74
CA LYS A 339 -9.32 6.37 -9.92
C LYS A 339 -8.49 6.30 -11.18
N ALA A 340 -8.42 7.34 -12.01
CA ALA A 340 -7.64 7.27 -13.25
C ALA A 340 -6.14 7.63 -13.09
N GLY A 341 -5.66 7.93 -11.87
CA GLY A 341 -4.24 8.18 -11.60
C GLY A 341 -3.42 6.91 -11.38
N GLN A 342 -2.11 7.11 -11.21
CA GLN A 342 -1.15 6.04 -10.93
C GLN A 342 -0.50 6.24 -9.57
N VAL A 343 -0.34 5.16 -8.80
CA VAL A 343 0.13 5.20 -7.42
C VAL A 343 1.11 4.06 -7.18
N GLU A 344 2.29 4.40 -6.63
CA GLU A 344 3.25 3.44 -6.11
C GLU A 344 3.73 3.86 -4.71
N ILE A 345 3.62 2.96 -3.74
CA ILE A 345 3.96 3.21 -2.34
C ILE A 345 5.02 2.21 -1.90
N CYS A 346 6.22 2.67 -1.59
CA CYS A 346 7.31 1.83 -1.09
C CYS A 346 7.47 1.96 0.43
N GLY A 347 7.53 0.82 1.11
CA GLY A 347 7.81 0.73 2.56
C GLY A 347 9.30 0.82 2.88
N THR A 348 9.62 1.07 4.15
CA THR A 348 11.02 1.03 4.62
C THR A 348 11.41 -0.40 4.97
N TYR A 349 12.51 -0.90 4.40
CA TYR A 349 13.04 -2.21 4.77
C TYR A 349 13.38 -2.25 6.26
N SER A 350 13.07 -3.36 6.91
CA SER A 350 13.62 -3.69 8.22
C SER A 350 14.08 -5.14 8.27
N ALA A 351 15.04 -5.42 9.13
CA ALA A 351 15.58 -6.76 9.34
C ALA A 351 14.74 -7.59 10.33
N ASP A 352 13.94 -6.95 11.18
CA ASP A 352 13.24 -7.58 12.31
C ASP A 352 11.71 -7.55 12.20
N HIS A 353 11.16 -6.73 11.29
CA HIS A 353 9.73 -6.62 11.04
C HIS A 353 9.45 -6.36 9.56
N PRO A 354 8.23 -6.65 9.06
CA PRO A 354 7.90 -6.39 7.66
C PRO A 354 7.94 -4.89 7.33
N PRO A 355 8.25 -4.52 6.08
CA PRO A 355 8.21 -3.15 5.61
C PRO A 355 6.76 -2.72 5.40
N VAL A 356 6.06 -2.31 6.47
CA VAL A 356 4.67 -1.88 6.40
C VAL A 356 4.58 -0.52 5.70
N ALA A 357 4.05 -0.52 4.48
CA ALA A 357 3.89 0.68 3.64
C ALA A 357 2.54 1.36 3.87
N VAL A 358 1.50 0.57 4.15
CA VAL A 358 0.16 1.07 4.49
C VAL A 358 -0.30 0.43 5.79
N HIS A 359 -0.75 1.25 6.73
CA HIS A 359 -1.19 0.84 8.06
C HIS A 359 -2.58 1.43 8.37
N GLY A 360 -3.51 0.58 8.74
CA GLY A 360 -4.80 0.94 9.32
C GLY A 360 -4.74 0.88 10.84
N LEU A 361 -4.93 2.02 11.51
CA LEU A 361 -4.79 2.09 12.97
C LEU A 361 -5.78 1.18 13.69
N THR A 362 -5.28 0.39 14.63
CA THR A 362 -6.09 -0.58 15.36
C THR A 362 -6.64 -0.05 16.69
N SER A 363 -6.09 1.04 17.19
CA SER A 363 -6.43 1.57 18.51
C SER A 363 -6.30 3.09 18.53
N GLY A 364 -6.77 3.69 19.63
CA GLY A 364 -6.80 5.13 19.81
C GLY A 364 -8.18 5.71 19.55
N THR A 365 -8.45 6.84 20.19
CA THR A 365 -9.73 7.54 20.17
C THR A 365 -9.48 9.03 20.25
N GLU A 366 -10.37 9.78 19.63
CA GLU A 366 -10.41 11.23 19.75
C GLU A 366 -11.23 11.64 20.98
N SER A 367 -10.90 12.74 21.63
CA SER A 367 -11.60 13.19 22.83
C SER A 367 -11.74 14.71 22.83
N PRO A 368 -12.98 15.23 22.88
CA PRO A 368 -13.22 16.67 23.01
C PRO A 368 -12.60 17.25 24.28
N VAL A 369 -12.07 18.46 24.18
CA VAL A 369 -11.50 19.24 25.26
C VAL A 369 -12.32 20.51 25.45
N THR A 370 -12.63 20.83 26.71
CA THR A 370 -13.23 22.12 27.09
C THR A 370 -12.21 22.95 27.85
N ALA A 371 -11.89 24.13 27.33
CA ALA A 371 -11.03 25.11 27.96
C ALA A 371 -11.85 26.32 28.43
N ALA A 372 -11.88 26.56 29.74
CA ALA A 372 -12.45 27.77 30.32
C ALA A 372 -11.33 28.81 30.51
N LEU A 373 -11.36 29.85 29.68
CA LEU A 373 -10.36 30.92 29.65
C LEU A 373 -10.88 32.11 30.46
N THR A 374 -10.05 32.58 31.37
CA THR A 374 -10.30 33.76 32.21
C THR A 374 -9.38 34.91 31.81
N PRO A 375 -9.77 36.16 32.08
CA PRO A 375 -8.88 37.30 31.83
C PRO A 375 -7.70 37.27 32.80
N SER A 376 -6.51 37.61 32.29
CA SER A 376 -5.29 37.76 33.09
C SER A 376 -4.74 39.19 33.06
N GLY A 377 -5.11 39.99 32.05
CA GLY A 377 -4.77 41.41 31.97
C GLY A 377 -5.73 42.29 32.76
N THR A 378 -5.27 43.46 33.18
CA THR A 378 -6.11 44.46 33.86
C THR A 378 -7.23 44.95 32.93
N PRO A 379 -8.51 44.83 33.32
CA PRO A 379 -9.62 45.38 32.57
C PRO A 379 -9.50 46.89 32.38
N THR A 380 -9.94 47.39 31.24
CA THR A 380 -9.97 48.82 30.89
C THR A 380 -11.38 49.24 30.50
N GLY A 381 -11.69 50.53 30.53
CA GLY A 381 -12.99 51.05 30.11
C GLY A 381 -13.62 51.98 31.14
N THR A 382 -14.94 52.11 31.07
CA THR A 382 -15.73 53.05 31.89
C THR A 382 -16.33 52.41 33.14
N PHE A 383 -16.27 51.09 33.26
CA PHE A 383 -16.66 50.38 34.48
C PHE A 383 -15.60 50.60 35.57
N THR A 384 -16.06 50.94 36.77
CA THR A 384 -15.25 51.04 37.98
C THR A 384 -15.19 49.69 38.70
N THR A 385 -14.26 49.56 39.67
CA THR A 385 -14.10 48.36 40.52
C THR A 385 -13.82 47.04 39.78
N ALA A 386 -13.07 47.09 38.68
CA ALA A 386 -12.76 45.91 37.86
C ALA A 386 -11.28 45.46 37.92
N PRO A 387 -10.70 44.99 39.04
CA PRO A 387 -9.42 44.29 38.98
C PRO A 387 -9.59 42.98 38.16
N ALA A 388 -8.56 42.50 37.47
CA ALA A 388 -8.67 41.31 36.59
C ALA A 388 -9.31 40.07 37.25
N GLY A 389 -9.10 39.91 38.57
CA GLY A 389 -9.74 38.86 39.36
C GLY A 389 -11.26 38.96 39.40
N SER A 390 -11.82 40.17 39.40
CA SER A 390 -13.25 40.44 39.54
C SER A 390 -14.09 40.13 38.29
N LEU A 391 -13.46 39.75 37.18
CA LEU A 391 -14.15 39.24 35.98
C LEU A 391 -13.82 37.76 35.72
N SER A 392 -12.94 37.18 36.54
CA SER A 392 -12.42 35.83 36.36
C SER A 392 -13.26 34.77 37.09
N THR A 393 -13.95 35.15 38.17
CA THR A 393 -14.72 34.27 39.05
C THR A 393 -16.08 34.86 39.36
N VAL A 394 -17.08 33.98 39.48
CA VAL A 394 -18.41 34.37 39.99
C VAL A 394 -18.28 34.39 41.50
N ASP A 395 -17.95 35.55 42.07
CA ASP A 395 -17.62 35.70 43.49
C ASP A 395 -18.28 36.93 44.15
N GLY A 396 -19.05 37.70 43.38
CA GLY A 396 -19.74 38.89 43.87
C GLY A 396 -18.87 40.15 43.88
N ASN A 397 -17.63 40.09 43.38
CA ASN A 397 -16.80 41.29 43.17
C ASN A 397 -17.19 41.93 41.83
N LEU A 398 -18.13 42.87 41.88
CA LEU A 398 -18.74 43.42 40.67
C LEU A 398 -17.91 44.56 40.06
N ALA A 399 -17.66 44.47 38.75
CA ALA A 399 -17.38 45.63 37.91
C ALA A 399 -18.68 46.41 37.69
N THR A 400 -18.68 47.72 37.94
CA THR A 400 -19.92 48.51 37.94
C THR A 400 -19.83 49.76 37.07
N TRP A 401 -20.93 50.14 36.45
CA TRP A 401 -21.08 51.43 35.76
C TRP A 401 -22.47 52.02 35.96
N THR A 402 -22.54 53.30 36.33
CA THR A 402 -23.81 53.99 36.58
C THR A 402 -24.19 54.91 35.41
N ALA A 403 -25.36 54.67 34.81
CA ALA A 403 -26.04 55.60 33.91
C ALA A 403 -26.78 56.68 34.72
N ASN A 404 -26.44 57.95 34.48
CA ASN A 404 -26.93 59.09 35.26
C ASN A 404 -28.14 59.81 34.64
N GLY A 405 -28.53 59.44 33.42
CA GLY A 405 -29.63 60.07 32.67
C GLY A 405 -30.64 59.08 32.09
N ASN A 406 -31.76 59.60 31.60
CA ASN A 406 -32.79 58.84 30.87
C ASN A 406 -32.58 58.89 29.34
N GLY A 407 -31.39 59.28 28.90
CA GLY A 407 -30.98 59.22 27.51
C GLY A 407 -30.21 57.93 27.23
N ASN A 408 -29.97 57.61 25.96
CA ASN A 408 -29.15 56.46 25.59
C ASN A 408 -27.69 56.72 26.00
N GLN A 409 -27.22 56.06 27.05
CA GLN A 409 -25.84 56.12 27.52
C GLN A 409 -25.21 54.74 27.33
N SER A 410 -23.93 54.68 26.94
CA SER A 410 -23.22 53.39 26.85
C SER A 410 -21.90 53.41 27.59
N ALA A 411 -21.53 52.24 28.10
CA ALA A 411 -20.26 51.95 28.72
C ALA A 411 -19.72 50.63 28.24
N THR A 412 -18.39 50.50 28.29
CA THR A 412 -17.69 49.29 27.91
C THR A 412 -16.66 48.94 28.96
N VAL A 413 -16.53 47.64 29.25
CA VAL A 413 -15.39 47.05 29.94
C VAL A 413 -14.70 46.07 29.01
N THR A 414 -13.39 46.21 28.85
CA THR A 414 -12.56 45.40 27.97
C THR A 414 -11.53 44.65 28.79
N ALA A 415 -11.58 43.32 28.73
CA ALA A 415 -10.66 42.42 29.39
C ALA A 415 -9.76 41.70 28.37
N THR A 416 -8.53 41.40 28.76
CA THR A 416 -7.51 40.78 27.89
C THR A 416 -6.88 39.56 28.58
N GLY A 417 -6.14 38.77 27.80
CA GLY A 417 -5.35 37.67 28.33
C GLY A 417 -6.15 36.37 28.51
N TYR A 418 -7.20 36.18 27.71
CA TYR A 418 -7.94 34.93 27.57
C TYR A 418 -7.12 33.88 26.81
N ALA A 419 -5.95 33.51 27.34
CA ALA A 419 -5.02 32.57 26.72
C ALA A 419 -5.20 31.17 27.30
N PRO A 420 -5.13 30.09 26.49
CA PRO A 420 -5.14 28.74 26.99
C PRO A 420 -3.84 28.43 27.75
N ALA A 421 -3.93 27.64 28.82
CA ALA A 421 -2.77 27.27 29.63
C ALA A 421 -1.74 26.42 28.86
N THR A 422 -2.23 25.61 27.92
CA THR A 422 -1.44 24.86 26.95
C THR A 422 -1.83 25.29 25.55
N ALA A 423 -0.84 25.46 24.66
CA ALA A 423 -1.13 25.78 23.26
C ALA A 423 -2.06 24.74 22.64
N ILE A 424 -3.08 25.21 21.92
CA ILE A 424 -4.01 24.34 21.21
C ILE A 424 -3.26 23.74 20.01
N PRO A 425 -3.20 22.40 19.87
CA PRO A 425 -2.49 21.78 18.75
C PRO A 425 -3.10 22.17 17.40
N ALA A 426 -2.26 22.41 16.40
CA ALA A 426 -2.72 22.62 15.03
C ALA A 426 -3.45 21.39 14.49
N GLY A 427 -4.54 21.59 13.75
CA GLY A 427 -5.51 20.58 13.34
C GLY A 427 -6.71 20.45 14.27
N SER A 428 -6.76 21.19 15.38
CA SER A 428 -7.89 21.12 16.31
C SER A 428 -9.18 21.68 15.68
N LEU A 429 -10.29 20.94 15.80
CA LEU A 429 -11.59 21.39 15.30
C LEU A 429 -12.37 22.09 16.42
N LEU A 430 -12.69 23.38 16.22
CA LEU A 430 -13.53 24.13 17.16
C LEU A 430 -14.98 23.64 17.08
N THR A 431 -15.48 23.01 18.15
CA THR A 431 -16.86 22.49 18.22
C THR A 431 -17.81 23.45 18.92
N SER A 432 -17.31 24.32 19.80
CA SER A 432 -18.08 25.41 20.40
C SER A 432 -17.17 26.53 20.90
N ALA A 433 -17.64 27.78 20.82
CA ALA A 433 -17.06 28.89 21.55
C ALA A 433 -18.20 29.70 22.20
N ARG A 434 -18.16 29.85 23.52
CA ARG A 434 -19.20 30.55 24.27
C ARG A 434 -18.58 31.55 25.22
N VAL A 435 -19.16 32.73 25.30
CA VAL A 435 -18.84 33.67 26.37
C VAL A 435 -19.86 33.49 27.48
N ARG A 436 -19.38 33.12 28.67
CA ARG A 436 -20.17 33.18 29.90
C ARG A 436 -20.08 34.59 30.47
N VAL A 437 -21.23 35.24 30.56
CA VAL A 437 -21.38 36.56 31.16
C VAL A 437 -22.25 36.44 32.39
N VAL A 438 -21.77 36.91 33.53
CA VAL A 438 -22.60 37.11 34.73
C VAL A 438 -22.81 38.60 34.90
N HIS A 439 -24.04 39.07 34.70
CA HIS A 439 -24.36 40.51 34.65
C HIS A 439 -25.78 40.80 35.17
N GLY A 440 -26.07 42.07 35.43
CA GLY A 440 -27.40 42.51 35.82
C GLY A 440 -27.46 44.02 36.07
N ASN A 441 -28.69 44.53 36.15
CA ASN A 441 -28.95 45.96 36.30
C ASN A 441 -29.83 46.23 37.55
N ASP A 442 -29.43 47.18 38.39
CA ASP A 442 -30.16 47.49 39.65
C ASP A 442 -31.55 48.13 39.44
N ASN A 443 -31.86 48.59 38.22
CA ASN A 443 -33.15 49.11 37.83
C ASN A 443 -34.06 48.02 37.22
N GLY A 444 -33.46 47.05 36.52
CA GLY A 444 -34.15 45.98 35.78
C GLY A 444 -34.87 46.49 34.54
N SER A 445 -34.42 46.09 33.35
CA SER A 445 -34.97 46.56 32.08
C SER A 445 -34.74 45.57 30.94
N SER A 446 -35.81 45.25 30.22
CA SER A 446 -35.73 44.50 28.95
C SER A 446 -35.43 45.40 27.75
N GLN A 447 -35.27 46.71 27.95
CA GLN A 447 -34.97 47.67 26.88
C GLN A 447 -33.47 47.93 26.70
N ASP A 448 -32.65 47.30 27.54
CA ASP A 448 -31.20 47.50 27.54
C ASP A 448 -30.58 46.77 26.35
N ASN A 449 -29.59 47.42 25.73
CA ASN A 449 -28.85 46.82 24.62
C ASN A 449 -27.48 46.39 25.12
N LEU A 450 -27.41 45.12 25.50
CA LEU A 450 -26.23 44.49 26.08
C LEU A 450 -25.53 43.64 25.01
N SER A 451 -24.21 43.63 25.03
CA SER A 451 -23.43 42.90 24.03
C SER A 451 -22.04 42.53 24.50
N VAL A 452 -21.53 41.43 23.98
CA VAL A 452 -20.11 41.05 24.06
C VAL A 452 -19.48 41.15 22.68
N GLN A 453 -18.21 41.54 22.65
CA GLN A 453 -17.41 41.62 21.43
C GLN A 453 -16.17 40.76 21.58
N LEU A 454 -15.93 39.89 20.60
CA LEU A 454 -14.74 39.06 20.45
C LEU A 454 -14.05 39.46 19.15
N GLY A 455 -12.89 40.13 19.25
CA GLY A 455 -12.24 40.73 18.08
C GLY A 455 -13.13 41.79 17.43
N THR A 456 -13.48 41.62 16.15
CA THR A 456 -14.39 42.52 15.43
C THR A 456 -15.85 42.14 15.54
N ASP A 457 -16.15 40.93 16.02
CA ASP A 457 -17.49 40.36 16.00
C ASP A 457 -18.24 40.70 17.29
N LYS A 458 -19.48 41.17 17.16
CA LYS A 458 -20.34 41.63 18.26
C LYS A 458 -21.57 40.74 18.38
N PHE A 459 -21.87 40.30 19.61
CA PHE A 459 -22.94 39.36 19.93
C PHE A 459 -23.85 39.95 21.00
N THR A 460 -25.15 39.75 20.86
CA THR A 460 -26.15 40.25 21.80
C THR A 460 -26.16 39.41 23.08
N VAL A 461 -26.22 40.09 24.23
CA VAL A 461 -26.45 39.47 25.53
C VAL A 461 -27.91 39.76 25.93
N PRO A 462 -28.67 38.78 26.43
CA PRO A 462 -30.03 39.01 26.92
C PRO A 462 -30.09 40.09 28.00
N ALA A 463 -31.16 40.88 28.01
CA ALA A 463 -31.46 41.86 29.06
C ALA A 463 -32.75 41.46 29.80
N TYR A 464 -32.78 41.69 31.11
CA TYR A 464 -33.83 41.18 31.99
C TYR A 464 -34.54 42.31 32.75
N PRO A 465 -35.87 42.23 32.94
CA PRO A 465 -36.65 43.26 33.63
C PRO A 465 -36.55 43.21 35.16
N ASP A 466 -35.73 42.32 35.73
CA ASP A 466 -35.53 42.17 37.17
C ASP A 466 -34.15 42.72 37.61
N LYS A 467 -33.91 42.68 38.92
CA LYS A 467 -32.72 43.27 39.57
C LYS A 467 -31.69 42.22 40.00
N VAL A 468 -31.75 41.02 39.42
CA VAL A 468 -30.91 39.89 39.80
C VAL A 468 -29.74 39.76 38.81
N LEU A 469 -28.60 39.23 39.27
CA LEU A 469 -27.53 38.84 38.36
C LEU A 469 -27.92 37.57 37.61
N HIS A 470 -27.86 37.61 36.28
CA HIS A 470 -28.12 36.49 35.39
C HIS A 470 -26.80 35.94 34.85
N THR A 471 -26.78 34.63 34.58
CA THR A 471 -25.68 33.95 33.89
C THR A 471 -26.11 33.57 32.50
N ASP A 472 -25.56 34.25 31.50
CA ASP A 472 -25.82 33.96 30.09
C ASP A 472 -24.64 33.28 29.42
N LEU A 473 -24.95 32.36 28.50
CA LEU A 473 -23.99 31.73 27.60
C LEU A 473 -24.26 32.21 26.18
N VAL A 474 -23.42 33.11 25.70
CA VAL A 474 -23.52 33.68 24.35
C VAL A 474 -22.63 32.88 23.41
N ASP A 475 -23.19 32.31 22.35
CA ASP A 475 -22.40 31.64 21.31
C ASP A 475 -21.61 32.69 20.50
N VAL A 476 -20.30 32.53 20.51
CA VAL A 476 -19.33 33.42 19.83
C VAL A 476 -18.50 32.65 18.81
N SER A 477 -18.98 31.49 18.36
CA SER A 477 -18.30 30.68 17.35
C SER A 477 -18.26 31.42 16.02
N THR A 478 -17.07 31.78 15.55
CA THR A 478 -16.89 32.45 14.25
C THR A 478 -15.95 31.67 13.34
N PRO A 479 -16.08 31.83 12.01
CA PRO A 479 -15.15 31.23 11.05
C PRO A 479 -13.69 31.61 11.31
N ALA A 480 -13.43 32.84 11.74
CA ALA A 480 -12.09 33.32 12.07
C ALA A 480 -11.51 32.66 13.32
N LEU A 481 -12.32 32.50 14.37
CA LEU A 481 -11.89 31.78 15.58
C LEU A 481 -11.65 30.29 15.30
N ALA A 482 -12.54 29.66 14.54
CA ALA A 482 -12.37 28.27 14.10
C ALA A 482 -11.07 28.10 13.31
N GLN A 483 -10.73 29.04 12.43
CA GLN A 483 -9.48 29.05 11.68
C GLN A 483 -8.26 29.19 12.59
N GLN A 484 -8.28 30.11 13.57
CA GLN A 484 -7.16 30.30 14.49
C GLN A 484 -6.91 29.07 15.37
N VAL A 485 -7.97 28.42 15.84
CA VAL A 485 -7.90 27.17 16.61
C VAL A 485 -7.33 26.04 15.75
N TYR A 486 -7.81 25.94 14.51
CA TYR A 486 -7.33 24.95 13.55
C TYR A 486 -5.86 25.15 13.15
N ASP A 487 -5.42 26.39 12.93
CA ASP A 487 -4.02 26.67 12.62
C ASP A 487 -3.09 26.54 13.84
N GLY A 488 -3.63 26.34 15.04
CA GLY A 488 -2.87 26.35 16.30
C GLY A 488 -2.31 27.74 16.63
N THR A 489 -2.89 28.80 16.07
CA THR A 489 -2.43 30.19 16.21
C THR A 489 -3.22 30.98 17.25
N PHE A 490 -4.26 30.40 17.85
CA PHE A 490 -4.99 31.02 18.94
C PHE A 490 -4.13 31.13 20.21
N THR A 491 -3.52 32.29 20.43
CA THR A 491 -2.71 32.60 21.63
C THR A 491 -3.50 33.34 22.71
N GLY A 492 -4.74 33.71 22.40
CA GLY A 492 -5.68 34.30 23.34
C GLY A 492 -6.59 35.35 22.71
N ALA A 493 -7.53 35.85 23.49
CA ALA A 493 -8.52 36.82 23.04
C ALA A 493 -8.56 38.10 23.88
N GLN A 494 -9.22 39.11 23.31
CA GLN A 494 -9.76 40.27 24.02
C GLN A 494 -11.28 40.18 23.95
N LEU A 495 -11.94 40.36 25.09
CA LEU A 495 -13.39 40.44 25.18
C LEU A 495 -13.79 41.83 25.67
N SER A 496 -14.80 42.42 25.04
CA SER A 496 -15.42 43.65 25.53
C SER A 496 -16.90 43.41 25.82
N TYR A 497 -17.35 43.75 27.02
CA TYR A 497 -18.77 43.81 27.35
C TYR A 497 -19.24 45.27 27.27
N THR A 498 -20.31 45.53 26.52
CA THR A 498 -20.89 46.86 26.34
C THR A 498 -22.34 46.86 26.77
N ALA A 499 -22.68 47.76 27.68
CA ALA A 499 -24.03 48.05 28.11
C ALA A 499 -24.47 49.40 27.57
N ALA A 500 -25.61 49.45 26.88
CA ALA A 500 -26.27 50.68 26.47
C ALA A 500 -27.66 50.77 27.12
N LEU A 501 -27.80 51.68 28.08
CA LEU A 501 -28.97 51.87 28.92
C LEU A 501 -29.75 53.13 28.49
N LYS A 502 -31.07 53.07 28.58
CA LYS A 502 -31.99 54.21 28.29
C LYS A 502 -32.64 54.80 29.54
N HIS A 503 -32.22 54.36 30.71
CA HIS A 503 -32.72 54.80 32.00
C HIS A 503 -31.56 54.97 32.97
N LYS A 504 -31.84 55.61 34.10
CA LYS A 504 -30.92 55.62 35.24
C LYS A 504 -30.83 54.23 35.86
N GLY A 505 -29.62 53.83 36.25
CA GLY A 505 -29.36 52.54 36.87
C GLY A 505 -27.87 52.22 36.88
N THR A 506 -27.50 51.20 37.64
CA THR A 506 -26.14 50.67 37.72
C THR A 506 -26.10 49.31 37.04
N GLU A 507 -25.31 49.22 35.97
CA GLU A 507 -24.94 47.96 35.36
C GLU A 507 -23.83 47.29 36.16
N GLN A 508 -23.93 45.98 36.32
CA GLN A 508 -23.03 45.16 37.11
C GLN A 508 -22.56 43.96 36.29
N VAL A 509 -21.27 43.66 36.33
CA VAL A 509 -20.66 42.48 35.70
C VAL A 509 -19.78 41.78 36.72
N ASP A 510 -20.04 40.51 36.98
CA ASP A 510 -19.31 39.66 37.94
C ASP A 510 -18.33 38.71 37.24
N ALA A 511 -18.65 38.23 36.03
CA ALA A 511 -17.76 37.35 35.31
C ALA A 511 -17.88 37.52 33.79
N LEU A 512 -16.74 37.44 33.12
CA LEU A 512 -16.62 37.41 31.67
C LEU A 512 -15.60 36.32 31.31
N ARG A 513 -16.08 35.13 30.95
CA ARG A 513 -15.24 33.95 30.65
C ARG A 513 -15.44 33.49 29.22
N LEU A 514 -14.38 33.05 28.55
CA LEU A 514 -14.45 32.42 27.23
C LEU A 514 -14.31 30.91 27.38
N GLU A 515 -15.37 30.17 27.07
CA GLU A 515 -15.40 28.71 27.07
C GLU A 515 -15.22 28.21 25.63
N LEU A 516 -14.11 27.52 25.36
CA LEU A 516 -13.85 26.87 24.08
C LEU A 516 -14.03 25.36 24.22
N GLY A 517 -14.88 24.76 23.40
CA GLY A 517 -14.91 23.33 23.15
C GLY A 517 -14.22 23.04 21.81
N TYR A 518 -13.21 22.19 21.80
CA TYR A 518 -12.51 21.80 20.58
C TYR A 518 -12.07 20.35 20.67
N THR A 519 -11.82 19.73 19.51
CA THR A 519 -11.32 18.36 19.43
C THR A 519 -9.91 18.39 18.85
N PRO A 520 -8.86 18.07 19.63
CA PRO A 520 -7.50 18.04 19.14
C PRO A 520 -7.25 16.79 18.29
N PRO A 521 -6.29 16.83 17.34
CA PRO A 521 -5.89 15.65 16.59
C PRO A 521 -5.43 14.53 17.52
N ALA A 522 -5.90 13.31 17.24
CA ALA A 522 -5.52 12.11 17.97
C ALA A 522 -5.22 10.96 16.99
N LEU A 523 -4.46 9.96 17.41
CA LEU A 523 -4.40 8.69 16.69
C LEU A 523 -5.74 7.98 16.92
N ARG A 524 -6.54 7.80 15.87
CA ARG A 524 -7.88 7.18 15.95
C ARG A 524 -7.84 5.80 15.33
N ALA A 525 -8.41 4.81 16.02
CA ALA A 525 -8.64 3.50 15.42
C ALA A 525 -9.51 3.65 14.15
N GLU A 526 -9.27 2.80 13.15
CA GLU A 526 -10.12 2.71 11.97
C GLU A 526 -11.58 2.48 12.37
N SER A 527 -12.45 3.29 11.78
CA SER A 527 -13.88 3.37 12.06
C SER A 527 -14.69 3.42 10.76
N GLY A 528 -16.00 3.59 10.85
CA GLY A 528 -16.90 3.53 9.70
C GLY A 528 -17.30 2.09 9.36
N CYS A 529 -17.12 1.65 8.11
CA CYS A 529 -17.59 0.33 7.66
C CYS A 529 -16.79 -0.87 8.19
N THR A 530 -15.91 -0.63 9.16
CA THR A 530 -15.19 -1.65 9.95
C THR A 530 -16.13 -2.46 10.86
N GLN A 531 -17.40 -2.05 11.02
CA GLN A 531 -18.38 -2.74 11.90
C GLN A 531 -19.42 -3.61 11.19
N LEU A 532 -19.61 -3.46 9.87
CA LEU A 532 -20.56 -4.27 9.11
C LEU A 532 -19.84 -5.26 8.18
N PRO A 533 -20.41 -6.45 7.94
CA PRO A 533 -19.87 -7.42 6.98
C PRO A 533 -19.79 -6.80 5.57
N TYR A 534 -18.64 -6.92 4.93
CA TYR A 534 -18.42 -6.44 3.56
C TYR A 534 -18.95 -7.48 2.57
N THR A 535 -20.24 -7.40 2.24
CA THR A 535 -20.96 -8.39 1.41
C THR A 535 -21.24 -7.92 -0.02
N THR A 536 -21.06 -6.63 -0.29
CA THR A 536 -21.11 -6.02 -1.61
C THR A 536 -19.93 -5.07 -1.73
N SER A 537 -19.50 -4.73 -2.95
CA SER A 537 -18.53 -3.66 -3.17
C SER A 537 -19.12 -2.34 -2.68
N ALA A 538 -18.97 -2.07 -1.39
CA ALA A 538 -19.43 -0.86 -0.74
C ALA A 538 -18.31 0.17 -0.84
N ALA A 539 -18.64 1.43 -1.10
CA ALA A 539 -17.67 2.52 -1.31
C ALA A 539 -16.84 2.89 -0.06
N CYS A 540 -16.59 1.96 0.85
CA CYS A 540 -16.15 2.18 2.23
C CYS A 540 -14.98 1.27 2.64
N ALA A 541 -14.32 0.65 1.68
CA ALA A 541 -13.01 0.02 1.88
C ALA A 541 -11.96 1.10 2.18
N LEU A 542 -10.95 0.77 3.01
CA LEU A 542 -9.83 1.65 3.31
C LEU A 542 -9.11 2.05 2.02
N LEU A 543 -8.77 1.04 1.21
CA LEU A 543 -8.16 1.21 -0.10
C LEU A 543 -9.15 0.73 -1.16
N THR A 544 -9.40 1.58 -2.14
CA THR A 544 -10.19 1.25 -3.32
C THR A 544 -9.40 1.53 -4.59
N SER A 545 -9.44 0.63 -5.57
CA SER A 545 -9.12 0.98 -6.97
C SER A 545 -10.30 0.66 -7.87
N VAL A 546 -10.71 1.62 -8.71
CA VAL A 546 -11.91 1.48 -9.56
C VAL A 546 -11.55 1.13 -11.01
N ASN A 547 -12.49 0.50 -11.73
CA ASN A 547 -12.32 0.09 -13.12
C ASN A 547 -12.33 1.27 -14.11
N ASN A 548 -11.26 2.08 -14.11
CA ASN A 548 -11.05 3.16 -15.07
C ASN A 548 -9.84 2.85 -15.97
N SER A 549 -9.86 3.32 -17.22
CA SER A 549 -8.72 3.19 -18.13
C SER A 549 -7.55 4.03 -17.61
N GLY A 550 -6.42 3.39 -17.29
CA GLY A 550 -5.20 4.07 -16.87
C GLY A 550 -4.90 3.99 -15.36
N ASN A 551 -5.78 3.40 -14.56
CA ASN A 551 -5.52 3.19 -13.14
C ASN A 551 -4.34 2.23 -12.94
N ARG A 552 -3.38 2.61 -12.09
CA ARG A 552 -2.29 1.73 -11.66
C ARG A 552 -2.09 1.91 -10.17
N PHE A 553 -2.09 0.81 -9.43
CA PHE A 553 -1.90 0.83 -7.99
C PHE A 553 -0.91 -0.25 -7.60
N TYR A 554 0.14 0.14 -6.90
CA TYR A 554 1.24 -0.73 -6.47
C TYR A 554 1.66 -0.38 -5.05
N VAL A 555 1.84 -1.40 -4.21
CA VAL A 555 2.37 -1.28 -2.85
C VAL A 555 3.58 -2.20 -2.73
N GLN A 556 4.75 -1.59 -2.64
CA GLN A 556 6.04 -2.24 -2.41
C GLN A 556 6.32 -2.31 -0.90
N GLY A 557 5.53 -3.13 -0.20
CA GLY A 557 5.56 -3.27 1.24
C GLY A 557 4.25 -3.87 1.79
N THR A 558 4.26 -4.30 3.05
CA THR A 558 3.09 -4.91 3.67
C THR A 558 1.97 -3.89 3.78
N THR A 559 0.77 -4.29 3.36
CA THR A 559 -0.48 -3.59 3.68
C THR A 559 -1.08 -4.23 4.94
N TYR A 560 -1.17 -3.49 6.03
CA TYR A 560 -1.69 -3.95 7.31
C TYR A 560 -2.90 -3.12 7.74
N ALA A 561 -4.11 -3.62 7.47
CA ALA A 561 -5.38 -2.97 7.74
C ALA A 561 -6.37 -3.95 8.40
N PRO A 562 -6.07 -4.46 9.61
CA PRO A 562 -6.76 -5.63 10.18
C PRO A 562 -8.24 -5.38 10.49
N LYS A 563 -8.68 -4.11 10.56
CA LYS A 563 -10.07 -3.72 10.82
C LYS A 563 -10.84 -3.29 9.58
N ALA A 564 -10.17 -3.08 8.45
CA ALA A 564 -10.79 -2.54 7.24
C ALA A 564 -10.81 -3.53 6.07
N ALA A 565 -11.76 -3.30 5.15
CA ALA A 565 -11.79 -4.00 3.87
C ALA A 565 -10.88 -3.30 2.86
N LEU A 566 -10.36 -4.06 1.91
CA LEU A 566 -9.66 -3.57 0.72
C LEU A 566 -10.44 -4.03 -0.52
N ASP A 567 -10.72 -3.11 -1.45
CA ASP A 567 -11.48 -3.40 -2.67
C ASP A 567 -10.70 -2.95 -3.91
N ILE A 568 -9.99 -3.88 -4.52
CA ILE A 568 -8.95 -3.59 -5.49
C ILE A 568 -9.39 -4.13 -6.85
N THR A 569 -9.75 -3.22 -7.76
CA THR A 569 -9.90 -3.55 -9.18
C THR A 569 -8.57 -3.44 -9.92
N LEU A 570 -8.17 -4.55 -10.53
CA LEU A 570 -6.99 -4.72 -11.34
C LEU A 570 -7.39 -4.58 -12.81
N ASN A 571 -6.90 -3.53 -13.46
CA ASN A 571 -7.13 -3.31 -14.88
C ASN A 571 -5.78 -3.30 -15.60
N ASN A 572 -5.59 -4.22 -16.55
CA ASN A 572 -4.34 -4.34 -17.31
C ASN A 572 -3.07 -4.41 -16.42
N ALA A 573 -3.13 -5.15 -15.31
CA ALA A 573 -1.96 -5.34 -14.45
C ALA A 573 -0.81 -5.96 -15.26
N THR A 574 0.38 -5.35 -15.16
CA THR A 574 1.60 -5.80 -15.84
C THR A 574 2.68 -6.31 -14.88
N GLU A 575 2.50 -6.11 -13.57
CA GLU A 575 3.46 -6.44 -12.50
C GLU A 575 2.72 -6.78 -11.18
N PRO A 576 3.41 -7.34 -10.15
CA PRO A 576 2.83 -7.57 -8.83
C PRO A 576 2.32 -6.27 -8.19
N ILE A 577 1.10 -6.31 -7.63
CA ILE A 577 0.42 -5.14 -7.07
C ILE A 577 0.70 -4.98 -5.58
N PHE A 578 0.74 -6.09 -4.83
CA PHE A 578 1.12 -6.08 -3.42
C PHE A 578 2.35 -6.96 -3.23
N ARG A 579 3.47 -6.34 -2.86
CA ARG A 579 4.69 -7.04 -2.48
C ARG A 579 4.87 -6.94 -0.96
N PHE A 580 5.30 -8.03 -0.30
CA PHE A 580 5.24 -8.25 1.16
C PHE A 580 3.84 -8.49 1.74
N GLY A 581 2.91 -8.97 0.92
CA GLY A 581 1.63 -9.48 1.39
C GLY A 581 0.65 -8.44 1.96
N VAL A 582 -0.54 -8.94 2.26
CA VAL A 582 -1.70 -8.16 2.67
C VAL A 582 -2.35 -8.80 3.88
N ILE A 583 -2.56 -7.99 4.92
CA ILE A 583 -3.33 -8.34 6.10
C ILE A 583 -4.49 -7.36 6.17
N ALA A 584 -5.71 -7.87 6.05
CA ALA A 584 -6.91 -7.05 6.03
C ALA A 584 -8.04 -7.71 6.82
N ARG A 585 -9.13 -7.00 7.10
CA ARG A 585 -10.37 -7.66 7.55
C ARG A 585 -10.96 -8.50 6.42
N SER A 586 -11.14 -7.90 5.25
CA SER A 586 -11.65 -8.55 4.04
C SER A 586 -10.90 -8.01 2.82
N LEU A 587 -10.58 -8.88 1.86
CA LEU A 587 -9.91 -8.52 0.62
C LEU A 587 -10.80 -8.91 -0.56
N TRP A 588 -11.22 -7.90 -1.31
CA TRP A 588 -11.96 -8.05 -2.56
C TRP A 588 -11.05 -7.66 -3.71
N VAL A 589 -10.88 -8.57 -4.65
CA VAL A 589 -10.05 -8.36 -5.84
C VAL A 589 -10.89 -8.60 -7.07
N LYS A 590 -10.83 -7.65 -8.00
CA LYS A 590 -11.52 -7.76 -9.29
C LYS A 590 -10.52 -7.63 -10.44
N GLU A 591 -10.30 -8.69 -11.19
CA GLU A 591 -9.55 -8.63 -12.44
C GLU A 591 -10.47 -8.22 -13.60
N THR A 592 -10.01 -7.26 -14.41
CA THR A 592 -10.71 -6.76 -15.58
C THR A 592 -9.79 -6.69 -16.79
N GLY A 593 -10.33 -7.01 -17.98
CA GLY A 593 -9.57 -7.04 -19.24
C GLY A 593 -8.69 -8.29 -19.42
N SER A 594 -7.82 -8.27 -20.43
CA SER A 594 -6.78 -9.30 -20.61
C SER A 594 -5.60 -8.97 -19.71
N VAL A 595 -5.57 -9.52 -18.50
CA VAL A 595 -4.37 -9.51 -17.66
C VAL A 595 -3.28 -10.27 -18.41
N THR A 596 -2.25 -9.57 -18.88
CA THR A 596 -1.10 -10.17 -19.59
C THR A 596 0.00 -10.58 -18.64
N PHE A 597 -0.04 -10.10 -17.39
CA PHE A 597 0.88 -10.48 -16.36
C PHE A 597 0.66 -11.94 -15.95
N THR A 598 1.74 -12.72 -16.02
CA THR A 598 1.72 -14.16 -15.73
C THR A 598 2.34 -14.51 -14.38
N GLY A 599 2.91 -13.53 -13.67
CA GLY A 599 3.49 -13.69 -12.33
C GLY A 599 2.46 -13.59 -11.20
N ALA A 600 2.94 -13.55 -9.96
CA ALA A 600 2.08 -13.42 -8.79
C ALA A 600 1.65 -11.96 -8.56
N VAL A 601 0.35 -11.75 -8.40
CA VAL A 601 -0.24 -10.43 -8.16
C VAL A 601 0.02 -9.96 -6.73
N ILE A 602 -0.03 -10.91 -5.79
CA ILE A 602 0.33 -10.69 -4.39
C ILE A 602 1.46 -11.65 -4.05
N GLU A 603 2.54 -11.12 -3.50
CA GLU A 603 3.68 -11.94 -3.09
C GLU A 603 4.21 -11.57 -1.72
N VAL A 604 4.67 -12.59 -1.01
CA VAL A 604 5.65 -12.44 0.07
C VAL A 604 6.99 -12.99 -0.41
N PRO A 605 8.11 -12.45 0.08
CA PRO A 605 9.41 -13.10 -0.09
C PRO A 605 9.35 -14.58 0.33
N ASP A 606 9.92 -15.48 -0.48
CA ASP A 606 9.90 -16.93 -0.26
C ASP A 606 10.33 -17.33 1.17
N ASP A 607 9.65 -18.31 1.78
CA ASP A 607 10.03 -19.01 3.02
C ASP A 607 11.33 -19.82 2.86
N SER A 608 12.43 -19.16 2.52
CA SER A 608 13.74 -19.73 2.76
C SER A 608 14.08 -19.34 4.20
N PRO A 609 14.05 -20.26 5.20
CA PRO A 609 14.76 -20.02 6.45
C PRO A 609 16.15 -19.64 6.02
N GLY A 610 16.56 -18.40 6.29
CA GLY A 610 17.53 -17.70 5.47
C GLY A 610 18.58 -18.67 4.91
N PHE A 611 18.65 -18.90 3.61
CA PHE A 611 19.30 -18.02 2.63
C PHE A 611 19.15 -18.67 1.24
N VAL A 612 19.19 -17.92 0.13
CA VAL A 612 19.38 -18.52 -1.21
C VAL A 612 19.95 -17.52 -2.22
N PHE A 613 21.19 -17.73 -2.67
CA PHE A 613 21.63 -17.19 -3.95
C PHE A 613 21.17 -18.15 -5.05
N GLY A 614 20.66 -17.60 -6.15
CA GLY A 614 20.36 -18.36 -7.36
C GLY A 614 21.57 -18.40 -8.28
N VAL A 615 21.61 -19.37 -9.18
CA VAL A 615 22.53 -19.35 -10.32
C VAL A 615 21.79 -19.72 -11.61
N TYR A 616 22.22 -19.11 -12.71
CA TYR A 616 21.92 -19.58 -14.04
C TYR A 616 23.09 -20.41 -14.56
N LEU A 617 22.80 -21.63 -14.97
CA LEU A 617 23.76 -22.56 -15.57
C LEU A 617 23.44 -22.71 -17.05
N SER A 618 24.45 -22.60 -17.91
CA SER A 618 24.33 -22.89 -19.34
C SER A 618 25.37 -23.95 -19.72
N ALA A 619 24.90 -25.10 -20.20
CA ALA A 619 25.75 -26.20 -20.64
C ALA A 619 25.98 -26.15 -22.16
N TYR A 620 27.23 -26.33 -22.55
CA TYR A 620 27.73 -26.40 -23.92
C TYR A 620 28.32 -27.79 -24.14
N VAL A 621 28.00 -28.42 -25.27
CA VAL A 621 28.51 -29.74 -25.63
C VAL A 621 29.38 -29.59 -26.88
N CYS A 622 30.59 -30.14 -26.83
CA CYS A 622 31.58 -30.02 -27.90
C CYS A 622 31.96 -31.40 -28.46
N PRO A 623 32.05 -31.55 -29.80
CA PRO A 623 32.55 -32.78 -30.41
C PRO A 623 34.05 -32.96 -30.13
N GLY A 624 34.43 -34.11 -29.55
CA GLY A 624 35.82 -34.53 -29.36
C GLY A 624 36.40 -34.30 -27.95
N ALA A 625 37.63 -34.79 -27.75
CA ALA A 625 38.35 -34.70 -26.49
C ALA A 625 39.15 -33.38 -26.41
N GLY A 626 38.60 -32.38 -25.70
CA GLY A 626 39.26 -31.09 -25.46
C GLY A 626 38.41 -30.15 -24.61
N PRO A 627 38.97 -29.01 -24.13
CA PRO A 627 38.19 -28.02 -23.40
C PRO A 627 37.09 -27.46 -24.31
N CYS A 628 35.85 -27.50 -23.83
CA CYS A 628 34.69 -27.08 -24.62
C CYS A 628 34.60 -25.55 -24.61
N ALA A 629 34.52 -24.94 -25.79
CA ALA A 629 34.40 -23.50 -25.93
C ALA A 629 32.97 -23.04 -25.58
N LEU A 630 32.84 -21.99 -24.78
CA LEU A 630 31.55 -21.36 -24.42
C LEU A 630 30.99 -20.48 -25.54
N VAL A 631 31.04 -20.95 -26.78
CA VAL A 631 30.64 -20.18 -27.96
C VAL A 631 29.45 -20.85 -28.63
N GLY A 632 28.43 -20.07 -28.99
CA GLY A 632 27.22 -20.54 -29.66
C GLY A 632 26.01 -20.71 -28.72
N THR A 633 25.02 -21.45 -29.19
CA THR A 633 23.78 -21.72 -28.43
C THR A 633 24.03 -22.86 -27.44
N PRO A 634 23.75 -22.68 -26.14
CA PRO A 634 23.91 -23.76 -25.16
C PRO A 634 22.95 -24.92 -25.45
N ALA A 635 23.41 -26.14 -25.19
CA ALA A 635 22.64 -27.37 -25.36
C ALA A 635 21.57 -27.52 -24.26
N ALA A 636 21.84 -27.02 -23.05
CA ALA A 636 20.87 -26.99 -21.97
C ALA A 636 21.08 -25.78 -21.05
N ARG A 637 20.02 -25.37 -20.34
CA ARG A 637 20.03 -24.31 -19.33
C ARG A 637 19.27 -24.76 -18.09
N ALA A 638 19.77 -24.35 -16.94
CA ALA A 638 19.07 -24.54 -15.67
C ALA A 638 19.12 -23.27 -14.81
N ARG A 639 18.07 -23.07 -14.02
CA ARG A 639 18.06 -22.11 -12.92
C ARG A 639 17.94 -22.89 -11.62
N VAL A 640 18.88 -22.68 -10.71
CA VAL A 640 19.03 -23.51 -9.51
C VAL A 640 19.19 -22.62 -8.28
N ALA A 641 18.47 -22.99 -7.23
CA ALA A 641 18.51 -22.36 -5.91
C ALA A 641 19.22 -23.27 -4.90
N TYR A 642 20.05 -22.68 -4.04
CA TYR A 642 20.76 -23.36 -2.95
C TYR A 642 20.37 -22.78 -1.60
N VAL A 643 19.97 -23.63 -0.65
CA VAL A 643 19.65 -23.23 0.73
C VAL A 643 20.73 -23.75 1.67
N ASP A 644 21.34 -22.85 2.46
CA ASP A 644 22.28 -23.16 3.54
C ASP A 644 21.54 -23.09 4.90
N GLY A 645 21.85 -24.00 5.84
CA GLY A 645 21.22 -24.04 7.17
C GLY A 645 21.83 -23.07 8.21
N ASP A 646 23.12 -22.76 8.09
CA ASP A 646 23.76 -21.58 8.69
C ASP A 646 24.43 -20.80 7.56
N PRO A 647 23.91 -19.62 7.25
CA PRO A 647 24.36 -18.86 6.11
C PRO A 647 25.54 -17.93 6.37
N THR A 648 25.87 -17.69 7.63
CA THR A 648 27.10 -16.99 8.02
C THR A 648 28.30 -17.92 7.99
N ASN A 649 28.06 -19.23 8.10
CA ASN A 649 29.08 -20.29 8.02
C ASN A 649 28.60 -21.44 7.13
N PRO A 650 28.54 -21.25 5.79
CA PRO A 650 28.06 -22.28 4.88
C PRO A 650 28.91 -23.55 5.00
N VAL A 651 28.27 -24.68 5.31
CA VAL A 651 28.93 -25.98 5.43
C VAL A 651 28.81 -26.73 4.10
N ALA A 652 29.96 -26.97 3.47
CA ALA A 652 30.04 -27.74 2.22
C ALA A 652 29.26 -29.07 2.31
N GLY A 653 28.34 -29.30 1.37
CA GLY A 653 27.56 -30.54 1.29
C GLY A 653 26.28 -30.57 2.14
N ALA A 654 26.07 -29.61 3.04
CA ALA A 654 24.84 -29.49 3.83
C ALA A 654 23.72 -28.73 3.11
N ARG A 655 23.98 -28.22 1.89
CA ARG A 655 23.05 -27.44 1.08
C ARG A 655 21.85 -28.25 0.60
N GLN A 656 20.66 -27.70 0.76
CA GLN A 656 19.47 -28.14 0.02
C GLN A 656 19.48 -27.48 -1.36
N VAL A 657 19.16 -28.24 -2.39
CA VAL A 657 19.16 -27.78 -3.78
C VAL A 657 17.74 -27.87 -4.34
N SER A 658 17.27 -26.79 -4.97
CA SER A 658 16.00 -26.76 -5.70
C SER A 658 16.25 -26.34 -7.14
N VAL A 659 15.84 -27.18 -8.09
CA VAL A 659 15.90 -26.86 -9.52
C VAL A 659 14.61 -26.13 -9.89
N LEU A 660 14.72 -24.84 -10.20
CA LEU A 660 13.57 -23.98 -10.47
C LEU A 660 13.10 -24.09 -11.92
N SER A 661 14.04 -24.29 -12.85
CA SER A 661 13.74 -24.53 -14.26
C SER A 661 14.86 -25.32 -14.92
N TRP A 662 14.52 -26.19 -15.86
CA TRP A 662 15.45 -26.97 -16.66
C TRP A 662 14.95 -27.03 -18.10
N SER A 663 15.78 -26.62 -19.06
CA SER A 663 15.46 -26.68 -20.48
C SER A 663 16.63 -27.22 -21.29
N GLY A 664 16.33 -28.15 -22.20
CA GLY A 664 17.30 -28.68 -23.16
C GLY A 664 16.87 -28.29 -24.58
N ASN A 665 17.81 -27.90 -25.41
CA ASN A 665 17.62 -27.83 -26.85
C ASN A 665 17.72 -29.26 -27.39
N ARG A 666 16.58 -29.83 -27.77
CA ARG A 666 16.49 -31.16 -28.40
C ARG A 666 16.55 -31.04 -29.91
#